data_AF-A0A413UHK6-F1
#
_entry.id   AF-A0A413UHK6-F1
#
_cell.length_a   1.000
_cell.length_b   1.000
_cell.length_c   1.000
_cell.angle_alpha   90.00
_cell.angle_beta   90.00
_cell.angle_gamma   90.00
#
_symmetry.space_group_name_H-M   'P 1'
#
loop_
_entity.id
_entity.type
_entity.pdbx_description
1 polymer ?
#
loop_
_entity_poly.entity_id
_entity_poly.type
_entity_poly.pdbx_seq_one_letter_code
_entity_poly.pdbx_strand_id
1 'polypeptide(L)'
;MTQGKHFAAGGDHFATLPNKKIHAPKGIARLTVTAATMAAMTGSSLISPFTAFAQTGDGGTQHPAVMSPIAAHAGAASGVGAKSAAQTIADLQKAVDEAKAKEDAAKASYDEAAGPYNEAASARDQAKASYDSAVSAGTAADRAAMDEYARQVAEGKDAADAAGKDLEQAKAGLADAKADASEKDEAYQSALKAAQDAKDALDKAKADAVSATPEAIRAAEQAVRDAQDAVSRAQAELANANATLADAQSKLVAAQSAKDSADSVLAAARQNKDAADAKAAAASAAYEKAKADLAAAEAGASGPEYDAAKQKVADAEAVLAAARAAQSQCESELEQVQSAAAAAQDALNDAQVALSVKQQAATDAESGVNAAQSALDAANADLDAAKQANADAVAKLDAAKQAVKDAESAKAAADVELANAKAAKDTADAAVTAAQQKVDEAQAKLDSAGAQLKQGAIGFFRAMGADSAIEIIQNCTYKDYTEVGNSLDATSLDNMLAAIPYMKSINEYRKSVGLPELQVTYKLIAAAIANANYSDVKFGHSMQFDTSENLAWNYGTDPKPQWVDQEKAFFDQAVQELYGVTGLIGKDAVDFYKSHSGIESYVNQHFKVAGYPATVGHYLHVISPEIGYMGMAVCSKGTMNGWQTDSFDTANLGWAGSGWNMNPMSVDEYEQKLTSYINGLKNAKSALDAAKADLASKQQAAAGAAATVQQKQDAADSAQAGVDAAKQDVTDAQRAVDAAKADLASKQQGVTEAQTELDAAKSDLDAANAAVDTAKSTVQQKQVAFDAANAAVTTVQSKLDAAKADTEAKQQGVTDANADLAKFFQDVADAKKVLDTAKSAHDAAAADQAEKAAVLAAAKQKADTTASALADAQRAVDAAKADTGVAADRLTGSQTDLEDAQSNLDILTGLAAKLAEAQQREQDAVKAVNDTKAALDAAKADAIAAESLVSAAEQAKAQADAKLSKLNSIDAGAAIASGHDVNADDALNALFAAAVEARAKVAPAKAILDEKQAAVDGLQSGYDTALAAYEQAKSDRIAAEQKLSDEIARQEAEEAAKQQAAYTPKHLAGTDTAQPGSLAQTGDRAGLIGETFVIGGTVLVAAGVFLDRKKRREQM
;
A
#
# COMPACT_ATOMS: atom_id res chain seq x y z
N MET A 1 -61.87 8.06 -23.76
CA MET A 1 -62.63 9.33 -23.79
C MET A 1 -61.66 10.45 -24.18
N THR A 2 -62.18 11.46 -24.89
CA THR A 2 -61.52 12.73 -25.26
C THR A 2 -60.84 13.45 -24.08
N GLN A 3 -59.83 14.33 -24.24
CA GLN A 3 -59.42 15.14 -25.39
C GLN A 3 -57.95 15.58 -25.21
N GLY A 4 -57.23 15.97 -26.28
CA GLY A 4 -55.91 16.59 -26.15
C GLY A 4 -55.79 17.88 -26.97
N LYS A 5 -54.83 18.75 -26.64
CA LYS A 5 -54.15 19.66 -27.59
C LYS A 5 -52.90 20.36 -27.01
N HIS A 6 -51.92 20.50 -27.88
CA HIS A 6 -50.58 21.09 -27.78
C HIS A 6 -50.40 22.39 -26.96
N PHE A 7 -49.18 22.57 -26.44
CA PHE A 7 -48.28 23.66 -26.89
C PHE A 7 -46.79 23.23 -26.78
N ALA A 8 -45.88 23.97 -27.41
CA ALA A 8 -44.48 23.56 -27.59
C ALA A 8 -43.47 24.69 -27.25
N ALA A 9 -42.19 24.29 -27.18
CA ALA A 9 -40.96 25.10 -27.09
C ALA A 9 -40.58 25.69 -25.73
N GLY A 10 -39.29 25.60 -25.41
CA GLY A 10 -38.67 26.09 -24.17
C GLY A 10 -37.57 25.16 -23.67
N GLY A 11 -36.41 25.16 -24.32
CA GLY A 11 -35.21 24.53 -23.78
C GLY A 11 -34.48 25.51 -22.87
N ASP A 12 -33.98 25.05 -21.72
CA ASP A 12 -32.97 25.80 -20.96
C ASP A 12 -32.09 24.87 -20.10
N HIS A 13 -30.93 25.39 -19.68
CA HIS A 13 -29.80 24.60 -19.21
C HIS A 13 -29.93 24.02 -17.78
N PHE A 14 -29.48 22.77 -17.61
CA PHE A 14 -29.09 22.23 -16.29
C PHE A 14 -27.70 22.74 -15.89
N ALA A 15 -27.61 23.65 -14.91
CA ALA A 15 -26.35 24.04 -14.28
C ALA A 15 -26.54 24.68 -12.87
N THR A 16 -26.65 23.86 -11.83
CA THR A 16 -26.55 24.23 -10.40
C THR A 16 -26.15 22.97 -9.59
N LEU A 17 -25.22 22.95 -8.63
CA LEU A 17 -24.38 23.98 -7.99
C LEU A 17 -23.02 23.35 -7.57
N PRO A 18 -21.92 24.13 -7.48
CA PRO A 18 -20.61 23.66 -6.99
C PRO A 18 -20.44 23.83 -5.47
N ASN A 19 -19.66 22.96 -4.82
CA ASN A 19 -19.43 23.02 -3.38
C ASN A 19 -18.09 23.71 -3.01
N LYS A 20 -18.20 24.93 -2.45
CA LYS A 20 -17.29 25.61 -1.51
C LYS A 20 -15.77 25.54 -1.73
N LYS A 21 -15.22 26.64 -2.27
CA LYS A 21 -13.87 27.15 -1.89
C LYS A 21 -13.97 27.92 -0.57
N ILE A 22 -12.98 27.79 0.32
CA ILE A 22 -12.83 28.65 1.50
C ILE A 22 -11.71 29.68 1.23
N HIS A 23 -11.98 30.94 1.60
CA HIS A 23 -11.08 32.07 1.38
C HIS A 23 -9.91 32.13 2.37
N ALA A 24 -8.77 32.62 1.90
CA ALA A 24 -7.75 33.24 2.74
C ALA A 24 -8.03 34.75 2.90
N PRO A 25 -7.61 35.35 4.02
CA PRO A 25 -7.16 36.74 4.02
C PRO A 25 -5.71 36.90 4.53
N LYS A 26 -4.99 37.88 3.97
CA LYS A 26 -3.62 38.24 4.38
C LYS A 26 -3.64 39.17 5.60
N GLY A 27 -2.56 39.13 6.40
CA GLY A 27 -2.11 40.32 7.12
C GLY A 27 -1.35 40.08 8.43
N ILE A 28 -0.01 40.13 8.39
CA ILE A 28 0.82 40.59 9.51
C ILE A 28 1.90 41.51 8.94
N ALA A 29 2.11 42.66 9.58
CA ALA A 29 3.04 43.70 9.16
C ALA A 29 4.41 43.59 9.84
N ARG A 30 5.42 44.26 9.27
CA ARG A 30 6.68 44.57 9.98
C ARG A 30 6.44 45.62 11.07
N LEU A 31 7.05 45.44 12.25
CA LEU A 31 7.62 46.56 12.99
C LEU A 31 8.81 46.10 13.86
N THR A 32 9.77 46.99 14.01
CA THR A 32 10.98 46.86 14.84
C THR A 32 10.80 47.65 16.14
N VAL A 33 11.72 47.47 17.12
CA VAL A 33 12.16 48.39 18.22
C VAL A 33 12.03 47.81 19.65
N THR A 34 13.20 47.39 20.17
CA THR A 34 13.84 47.74 21.46
C THR A 34 13.00 47.97 22.73
N ALA A 35 13.24 47.17 23.81
CA ALA A 35 13.94 47.63 25.04
C ALA A 35 13.77 46.72 26.30
N ALA A 36 14.91 46.28 26.86
CA ALA A 36 15.31 46.23 28.28
C ALA A 36 14.49 45.53 29.42
N THR A 37 15.25 44.75 30.22
CA THR A 37 15.14 44.52 31.69
C THR A 37 13.93 43.75 32.26
N MET A 38 14.03 42.93 33.33
CA MET A 38 15.16 42.62 34.25
C MET A 38 14.88 41.32 35.04
N ALA A 39 15.94 40.63 35.52
CA ALA A 39 15.99 39.77 36.73
C ALA A 39 15.05 38.53 36.82
N ALA A 40 15.22 37.52 37.67
CA ALA A 40 16.35 36.85 38.37
C ALA A 40 15.73 35.55 38.99
N MET A 41 16.39 34.57 39.62
CA MET A 41 17.76 34.25 40.05
C MET A 41 17.83 32.69 40.11
N THR A 42 18.93 31.92 40.17
CA THR A 42 20.03 31.75 41.17
C THR A 42 20.97 30.66 40.63
N GLY A 43 22.28 30.60 40.90
CA GLY A 43 23.15 31.55 41.59
C GLY A 43 24.49 30.90 41.97
N SER A 44 25.52 31.74 42.19
CA SER A 44 26.70 31.46 43.02
C SER A 44 27.74 30.41 42.54
N SER A 45 29.05 30.57 42.76
CA SER A 45 29.80 31.69 43.38
C SER A 45 31.32 31.53 43.21
N LEU A 46 32.06 32.65 43.27
CA LEU A 46 33.43 32.80 43.80
C LEU A 46 34.58 32.01 43.12
N ILE A 47 35.54 32.73 42.51
CA ILE A 47 36.90 33.01 43.04
C ILE A 47 37.73 33.73 41.95
N SER A 48 38.32 34.88 42.28
CA SER A 48 39.31 35.58 41.44
C SER A 48 40.69 34.91 41.52
N PRO A 49 41.65 35.31 40.67
CA PRO A 49 42.83 35.92 41.28
C PRO A 49 43.32 37.22 40.61
N PHE A 50 43.78 38.14 41.46
CA PHE A 50 45.01 38.96 41.35
C PHE A 50 45.51 39.31 39.94
N THR A 51 45.48 40.57 39.46
CA THR A 51 46.27 41.74 39.92
C THR A 51 47.59 41.41 40.60
N ALA A 52 48.69 41.49 39.84
CA ALA A 52 50.05 41.66 40.36
C ALA A 52 50.67 42.93 39.75
N PHE A 53 50.51 44.05 40.45
CA PHE A 53 51.37 45.22 40.26
C PHE A 53 52.77 44.86 40.76
N ALA A 54 53.75 44.75 39.87
CA ALA A 54 55.16 44.66 40.24
C ALA A 54 55.81 46.03 40.04
N GLN A 55 55.78 46.86 41.08
CA GLN A 55 56.70 47.99 41.18
C GLN A 55 58.11 47.47 41.47
N THR A 56 59.01 47.61 40.52
CA THR A 56 60.46 47.71 40.80
C THR A 56 60.93 49.08 40.34
N GLY A 57 60.87 50.06 41.25
CA GLY A 57 61.71 51.24 41.10
C GLY A 57 63.09 50.91 41.63
N ASP A 58 64.14 51.35 40.94
CA ASP A 58 65.36 51.78 41.63
C ASP A 58 66.00 52.94 40.88
N GLY A 59 65.53 54.14 41.20
CA GLY A 59 66.23 55.38 40.90
C GLY A 59 67.24 55.69 41.99
N GLY A 60 68.34 54.93 42.02
CA GLY A 60 69.42 55.07 42.99
C GLY A 60 70.53 56.02 42.50
N THR A 61 70.22 57.31 42.31
CA THR A 61 71.26 58.32 42.01
C THR A 61 71.56 59.20 43.23
N GLN A 62 72.81 59.67 43.28
CA GLN A 62 73.42 60.28 44.46
C GLN A 62 73.11 61.78 44.52
N HIS A 63 72.63 62.24 45.68
CA HIS A 63 72.96 63.47 46.43
C HIS A 63 71.76 63.90 47.33
N PRO A 64 71.86 65.00 48.10
CA PRO A 64 72.55 64.97 49.38
C PRO A 64 71.60 65.20 50.57
N ALA A 65 71.77 64.41 51.64
CA ALA A 65 71.18 64.75 52.93
C ALA A 65 71.77 66.08 53.45
N VAL A 66 70.89 67.05 53.70
CA VAL A 66 71.23 68.40 54.17
C VAL A 66 71.87 68.32 55.57
N MET A 67 73.19 68.46 55.62
CA MET A 67 73.93 68.74 56.86
C MET A 67 73.86 70.23 57.20
N SER A 68 73.37 70.56 58.39
CA SER A 68 73.49 71.88 59.01
C SER A 68 73.48 71.75 60.54
N PRO A 69 74.17 72.65 61.26
CA PRO A 69 75.50 72.25 61.72
C PRO A 69 75.71 72.40 63.23
N ILE A 70 76.45 71.47 63.86
CA ILE A 70 77.03 71.67 65.20
C ILE A 70 78.47 71.09 65.28
N ALA A 71 79.40 72.00 65.54
CA ALA A 71 80.67 71.86 66.29
C ALA A 71 81.72 70.77 65.92
N ALA A 72 82.66 71.20 65.08
CA ALA A 72 84.06 71.50 65.47
C ALA A 72 85.00 70.43 66.08
N HIS A 73 86.18 70.35 65.43
CA HIS A 73 87.50 69.89 65.89
C HIS A 73 87.70 69.45 67.35
N ALA A 74 88.24 68.24 67.49
CA ALA A 74 88.82 67.73 68.73
C ALA A 74 90.04 68.57 69.21
N GLY A 75 89.91 69.13 70.41
CA GLY A 75 91.05 69.45 71.28
C GLY A 75 91.37 68.25 72.17
N ALA A 76 92.65 68.02 72.46
CA ALA A 76 93.11 66.85 73.19
C ALA A 76 92.78 66.88 74.70
N ALA A 77 92.41 65.73 75.28
CA ALA A 77 93.04 65.12 76.48
C ALA A 77 92.12 64.14 77.24
N SER A 78 92.61 62.90 77.41
CA SER A 78 92.41 61.98 78.55
C SER A 78 91.06 61.91 79.30
N GLY A 79 90.36 60.77 79.18
CA GLY A 79 89.32 60.33 80.12
C GLY A 79 88.81 58.92 79.77
N VAL A 80 88.82 57.99 80.72
CA VAL A 80 88.49 56.56 80.49
C VAL A 80 87.05 56.24 80.87
N GLY A 81 86.33 55.49 80.03
CA GLY A 81 85.35 54.52 80.53
C GLY A 81 83.85 54.85 80.48
N ALA A 82 83.34 55.56 79.47
CA ALA A 82 81.92 55.55 79.12
C ALA A 82 81.71 55.78 77.61
N LYS A 83 80.85 54.99 76.94
CA LYS A 83 80.42 55.32 75.56
C LYS A 83 79.54 56.58 75.63
N SER A 84 79.75 57.52 74.72
CA SER A 84 78.91 58.70 74.61
C SER A 84 77.54 58.35 74.01
N ALA A 85 76.53 59.19 74.26
CA ALA A 85 75.21 59.11 73.64
C ALA A 85 75.27 58.94 72.12
N ALA A 86 76.10 59.75 71.46
CA ALA A 86 76.33 59.70 70.03
C ALA A 86 76.93 58.35 69.56
N GLN A 87 77.76 57.69 70.38
CA GLN A 87 78.30 56.37 70.07
C GLN A 87 77.21 55.28 70.12
N THR A 88 76.28 55.36 71.08
CA THR A 88 75.17 54.40 71.21
C THR A 88 74.15 54.55 70.08
N ILE A 89 73.81 55.79 69.71
CA ILE A 89 72.96 56.07 68.53
C ILE A 89 73.64 55.58 67.26
N ALA A 90 74.96 55.79 67.09
CA ALA A 90 75.70 55.28 65.93
C ALA A 90 75.73 53.73 65.87
N ASP A 91 75.90 53.06 67.01
CA ASP A 91 75.85 51.59 67.08
C ASP A 91 74.45 51.03 66.76
N LEU A 92 73.37 51.71 67.18
CA LEU A 92 72.00 51.32 66.87
C LEU A 92 71.60 51.66 65.42
N GLN A 93 72.06 52.79 64.87
CA GLN A 93 71.91 53.09 63.44
C GLN A 93 72.59 52.02 62.59
N LYS A 94 73.81 51.62 62.96
CA LYS A 94 74.50 50.50 62.30
C LYS A 94 73.72 49.19 62.40
N ALA A 95 73.05 48.92 63.53
CA ALA A 95 72.19 47.74 63.67
C ALA A 95 70.92 47.81 62.80
N VAL A 96 70.35 49.00 62.57
CA VAL A 96 69.27 49.23 61.60
C VAL A 96 69.77 49.01 60.17
N ASP A 97 70.94 49.53 59.82
CA ASP A 97 71.53 49.38 58.48
C ASP A 97 71.90 47.91 58.20
N GLU A 98 72.42 47.19 59.19
CA GLU A 98 72.67 45.75 59.12
C GLU A 98 71.37 44.91 59.06
N ALA A 99 70.26 45.39 59.64
CA ALA A 99 68.96 44.74 59.53
C ALA A 99 68.30 45.00 58.16
N LYS A 100 68.42 46.22 57.61
CA LYS A 100 68.01 46.55 56.24
C LYS A 100 68.74 45.69 55.22
N ALA A 101 70.07 45.61 55.29
CA ALA A 101 70.85 44.75 54.41
C ALA A 101 70.46 43.25 54.49
N LYS A 102 69.92 42.79 55.63
CA LYS A 102 69.36 41.43 55.77
C LYS A 102 67.96 41.30 55.19
N GLU A 103 67.10 42.31 55.35
CA GLU A 103 65.79 42.35 54.70
C GLU A 103 65.95 42.40 53.18
N ASP A 104 66.85 43.22 52.64
CA ASP A 104 67.12 43.31 51.20
C ASP A 104 67.65 41.97 50.64
N ALA A 105 68.57 41.31 51.37
CA ALA A 105 69.07 39.98 50.99
C ALA A 105 67.99 38.87 51.08
N ALA A 106 67.14 38.92 52.10
CA ALA A 106 66.02 37.99 52.25
C ALA A 106 64.91 38.26 51.22
N LYS A 107 64.68 39.53 50.86
CA LYS A 107 63.78 39.94 49.78
C LYS A 107 64.30 39.46 48.43
N ALA A 108 65.58 39.62 48.13
CA ALA A 108 66.18 39.08 46.90
C ALA A 108 66.00 37.55 46.82
N SER A 109 66.21 36.85 47.95
CA SER A 109 66.00 35.40 48.03
C SER A 109 64.52 34.99 47.88
N TYR A 110 63.59 35.82 48.37
CA TYR A 110 62.15 35.64 48.18
C TYR A 110 61.73 35.90 46.72
N ASP A 111 62.19 37.00 46.11
CA ASP A 111 61.86 37.34 44.73
C ASP A 111 62.41 36.29 43.75
N GLU A 112 63.63 35.76 44.01
CA GLU A 112 64.24 34.64 43.26
C GLU A 112 63.42 33.35 43.37
N ALA A 113 62.81 33.07 44.53
CA ALA A 113 61.93 31.91 44.72
C ALA A 113 60.49 32.14 44.20
N ALA A 114 59.99 33.38 44.23
CA ALA A 114 58.61 33.73 43.92
C ALA A 114 58.30 33.71 42.41
N GLY A 115 59.25 34.12 41.56
CA GLY A 115 59.08 34.06 40.10
C GLY A 115 58.75 32.65 39.61
N PRO A 116 59.64 31.66 39.81
CA PRO A 116 59.41 30.27 39.41
C PRO A 116 58.15 29.64 40.03
N TYR A 117 57.84 29.96 41.29
CA TYR A 117 56.64 29.46 41.96
C TYR A 117 55.34 30.00 41.34
N ASN A 118 55.27 31.31 41.07
CA ASN A 118 54.09 31.94 40.47
C ASN A 118 53.86 31.50 39.01
N GLU A 119 54.93 31.29 38.24
CA GLU A 119 54.86 30.71 36.90
C GLU A 119 54.34 29.26 36.94
N ALA A 120 54.87 28.42 37.85
CA ALA A 120 54.40 27.05 38.03
C ALA A 120 52.93 26.99 38.46
N ALA A 121 52.50 27.87 39.39
CA ALA A 121 51.11 27.96 39.84
C ALA A 121 50.16 28.37 38.71
N SER A 122 50.55 29.36 37.90
CA SER A 122 49.79 29.81 36.73
C SER A 122 49.68 28.72 35.66
N ALA A 123 50.75 27.97 35.42
CA ALA A 123 50.75 26.82 34.51
C ALA A 123 49.86 25.67 35.04
N ARG A 124 49.83 25.43 36.35
CA ARG A 124 48.93 24.47 37.01
C ARG A 124 47.47 24.87 36.82
N ASP A 125 47.13 26.14 37.01
CA ASP A 125 45.75 26.63 36.86
C ASP A 125 45.25 26.54 35.41
N GLN A 126 46.10 26.86 34.43
CA GLN A 126 45.79 26.68 33.00
C GLN A 126 45.62 25.19 32.63
N ALA A 127 46.47 24.30 33.17
CA ALA A 127 46.33 22.86 33.01
C ALA A 127 45.04 22.33 33.66
N LYS A 128 44.64 22.88 34.81
CA LYS A 128 43.38 22.55 35.47
C LYS A 128 42.16 22.96 34.64
N ALA A 129 42.14 24.20 34.12
CA ALA A 129 41.05 24.65 33.25
C ALA A 129 40.94 23.78 31.99
N SER A 130 42.08 23.35 31.43
CA SER A 130 42.14 22.43 30.29
C SER A 130 41.59 21.04 30.63
N TYR A 131 41.91 20.50 31.81
CA TYR A 131 41.38 19.23 32.31
C TYR A 131 39.86 19.30 32.57
N ASP A 132 39.37 20.32 33.27
CA ASP A 132 37.95 20.50 33.58
C ASP A 132 37.12 20.66 32.28
N SER A 133 37.68 21.33 31.28
CA SER A 133 37.10 21.45 29.93
C SER A 133 37.02 20.09 29.21
N ALA A 134 38.10 19.29 29.25
CA ALA A 134 38.11 17.94 28.66
C ALA A 134 37.08 17.00 29.32
N VAL A 135 36.95 17.04 30.65
CA VAL A 135 35.93 16.27 31.40
C VAL A 135 34.50 16.71 31.01
N SER A 136 34.29 18.01 30.89
CA SER A 136 32.99 18.58 30.49
C SER A 136 32.62 18.19 29.05
N ALA A 137 33.59 18.22 28.13
CA ALA A 137 33.42 17.80 26.74
C ALA A 137 33.09 16.30 26.63
N GLY A 138 33.78 15.44 27.37
CA GLY A 138 33.45 14.00 27.45
C GLY A 138 32.03 13.76 27.94
N THR A 139 31.63 14.43 29.03
CA THR A 139 30.27 14.33 29.59
C THR A 139 29.19 14.84 28.63
N ALA A 140 29.49 15.85 27.82
CA ALA A 140 28.59 16.36 26.80
C ALA A 140 28.43 15.40 25.61
N ALA A 141 29.53 14.79 25.14
CA ALA A 141 29.52 13.81 24.07
C ALA A 141 28.77 12.53 24.47
N ASP A 142 29.00 12.02 25.70
CA ASP A 142 28.24 10.90 26.28
C ASP A 142 26.73 11.15 26.27
N ARG A 143 26.30 12.37 26.65
CA ARG A 143 24.89 12.75 26.66
C ARG A 143 24.32 12.84 25.25
N ALA A 144 25.04 13.45 24.30
CA ALA A 144 24.60 13.54 22.91
C ALA A 144 24.37 12.16 22.27
N ALA A 145 25.25 11.19 22.55
CA ALA A 145 25.08 9.81 22.09
C ALA A 145 23.86 9.10 22.72
N MET A 146 23.62 9.31 24.03
CA MET A 146 22.44 8.76 24.72
C MET A 146 21.13 9.38 24.26
N ASP A 147 21.09 10.70 24.05
CA ASP A 147 19.90 11.42 23.59
C ASP A 147 19.53 11.00 22.15
N GLU A 148 20.53 10.81 21.27
CA GLU A 148 20.31 10.30 19.90
C GLU A 148 19.86 8.83 19.91
N TYR A 149 20.45 7.96 20.73
CA TYR A 149 20.00 6.59 20.90
C TYR A 149 18.52 6.54 21.35
N ALA A 150 18.16 7.33 22.35
CA ALA A 150 16.79 7.43 22.85
C ALA A 150 15.80 7.94 21.79
N ARG A 151 16.22 8.91 20.96
CA ARG A 151 15.44 9.42 19.81
C ARG A 151 15.20 8.31 18.78
N GLN A 152 16.25 7.59 18.36
CA GLN A 152 16.11 6.52 17.37
C GLN A 152 15.24 5.35 17.88
N VAL A 153 15.33 4.99 19.16
CA VAL A 153 14.45 3.97 19.78
C VAL A 153 12.98 4.43 19.79
N ALA A 154 12.72 5.70 20.11
CA ALA A 154 11.36 6.25 20.07
C ALA A 154 10.78 6.25 18.65
N GLU A 155 11.54 6.73 17.66
CA GLU A 155 11.12 6.74 16.25
C GLU A 155 10.95 5.32 15.67
N GLY A 156 11.83 4.39 16.04
CA GLY A 156 11.71 2.98 15.67
C GLY A 156 10.43 2.34 16.24
N LYS A 157 10.02 2.74 17.45
CA LYS A 157 8.78 2.31 18.07
C LYS A 157 7.56 2.91 17.38
N ASP A 158 7.54 4.22 17.15
CA ASP A 158 6.42 4.89 16.49
C ASP A 158 6.23 4.36 15.06
N ALA A 159 7.32 4.06 14.34
CA ALA A 159 7.28 3.41 13.03
C ALA A 159 6.71 1.98 13.08
N ALA A 160 7.09 1.18 14.08
CA ALA A 160 6.55 -0.17 14.28
C ALA A 160 5.06 -0.14 14.65
N ASP A 161 4.64 0.78 15.53
CA ASP A 161 3.23 0.97 15.91
C ASP A 161 2.38 1.51 14.76
N ALA A 162 2.94 2.36 13.88
CA ALA A 162 2.29 2.83 12.65
C ALA A 162 2.10 1.69 11.63
N ALA A 163 3.18 0.98 11.29
CA ALA A 163 3.12 -0.16 10.37
C ALA A 163 2.18 -1.28 10.90
N GLY A 164 2.04 -1.40 12.22
CA GLY A 164 1.08 -2.32 12.84
C GLY A 164 -0.38 -1.92 12.57
N LYS A 165 -0.71 -0.63 12.62
CA LYS A 165 -2.05 -0.12 12.26
C LYS A 165 -2.33 -0.26 10.77
N ASP A 166 -1.35 0.05 9.93
CA ASP A 166 -1.47 -0.08 8.48
C ASP A 166 -1.73 -1.54 8.08
N LEU A 167 -1.07 -2.50 8.74
CA LEU A 167 -1.32 -3.94 8.57
C LEU A 167 -2.75 -4.35 8.97
N GLU A 168 -3.24 -3.91 10.14
CA GLU A 168 -4.61 -4.22 10.55
C GLU A 168 -5.65 -3.56 9.64
N GLN A 169 -5.38 -2.36 9.13
CA GLN A 169 -6.24 -1.69 8.15
C GLN A 169 -6.22 -2.39 6.79
N ALA A 170 -5.07 -2.90 6.33
CA ALA A 170 -4.97 -3.71 5.11
C ALA A 170 -5.74 -5.04 5.26
N LYS A 171 -5.65 -5.71 6.41
CA LYS A 171 -6.42 -6.93 6.70
C LYS A 171 -7.93 -6.68 6.72
N ALA A 172 -8.37 -5.55 7.27
CA ALA A 172 -9.78 -5.14 7.23
C ALA A 172 -10.24 -4.92 5.78
N GLY A 173 -9.49 -4.17 4.97
CA GLY A 173 -9.79 -3.97 3.54
C GLY A 173 -9.82 -5.27 2.73
N LEU A 174 -8.97 -6.24 3.05
CA LEU A 174 -9.01 -7.58 2.46
C LEU A 174 -10.27 -8.37 2.87
N ALA A 175 -10.72 -8.25 4.11
CA ALA A 175 -11.96 -8.89 4.55
C ALA A 175 -13.18 -8.29 3.82
N ASP A 176 -13.24 -6.96 3.69
CA ASP A 176 -14.30 -6.26 2.96
C ASP A 176 -14.30 -6.63 1.47
N ALA A 177 -13.14 -6.66 0.81
CA ALA A 177 -13.02 -7.05 -0.60
C ALA A 177 -13.43 -8.52 -0.85
N LYS A 178 -13.10 -9.43 0.08
CA LYS A 178 -13.55 -10.82 0.02
C LYS A 178 -15.06 -10.97 0.26
N ALA A 179 -15.65 -10.13 1.12
CA ALA A 179 -17.09 -10.09 1.32
C ALA A 179 -17.84 -9.60 0.07
N ASP A 180 -17.37 -8.51 -0.56
CA ASP A 180 -17.96 -8.02 -1.82
C ASP A 180 -17.84 -9.07 -2.93
N ALA A 181 -16.67 -9.68 -3.11
CA ALA A 181 -16.48 -10.76 -4.08
C ALA A 181 -17.40 -11.97 -3.85
N SER A 182 -17.71 -12.30 -2.59
CA SER A 182 -18.69 -13.34 -2.25
C SER A 182 -20.13 -12.92 -2.61
N GLU A 183 -20.52 -11.69 -2.28
CA GLU A 183 -21.85 -11.15 -2.62
C GLU A 183 -22.07 -11.05 -4.14
N LYS A 184 -21.02 -10.70 -4.91
CA LYS A 184 -21.08 -10.72 -6.38
C LYS A 184 -21.10 -12.14 -6.95
N ASP A 185 -20.51 -13.14 -6.27
CA ASP A 185 -20.61 -14.54 -6.71
C ASP A 185 -22.05 -15.04 -6.51
N GLU A 186 -22.67 -14.78 -5.35
CA GLU A 186 -24.09 -15.08 -5.10
C GLU A 186 -25.03 -14.40 -6.12
N ALA A 187 -24.76 -13.14 -6.47
CA ALA A 187 -25.49 -12.42 -7.52
C ALA A 187 -25.30 -13.05 -8.91
N TYR A 188 -24.09 -13.47 -9.26
CA TYR A 188 -23.78 -14.15 -10.51
C TYR A 188 -24.43 -15.55 -10.61
N GLN A 189 -24.38 -16.36 -9.54
CA GLN A 189 -25.09 -17.65 -9.49
C GLN A 189 -26.61 -17.47 -9.60
N SER A 190 -27.15 -16.43 -8.98
CA SER A 190 -28.57 -16.07 -9.10
C SER A 190 -28.94 -15.65 -10.52
N ALA A 191 -28.08 -14.88 -11.21
CA ALA A 191 -28.27 -14.50 -12.60
C ALA A 191 -28.17 -15.71 -13.55
N LEU A 192 -27.21 -16.61 -13.35
CA LEU A 192 -27.09 -17.86 -14.11
C LEU A 192 -28.36 -18.71 -13.99
N LYS A 193 -28.90 -18.85 -12.77
CA LYS A 193 -30.14 -19.57 -12.56
C LYS A 193 -31.33 -18.90 -13.23
N ALA A 194 -31.46 -17.57 -13.11
CA ALA A 194 -32.52 -16.82 -13.79
C ALA A 194 -32.42 -16.91 -15.33
N ALA A 195 -31.21 -16.98 -15.89
CA ALA A 195 -31.00 -17.19 -17.32
C ALA A 195 -31.35 -18.63 -17.75
N GLN A 196 -31.07 -19.64 -16.94
CA GLN A 196 -31.53 -21.01 -17.18
C GLN A 196 -33.07 -21.09 -17.10
N ASP A 197 -33.68 -20.53 -16.07
CA ASP A 197 -35.15 -20.48 -15.91
C ASP A 197 -35.82 -19.74 -17.09
N ALA A 198 -35.22 -18.65 -17.58
CA ALA A 198 -35.68 -17.91 -18.76
C ALA A 198 -35.49 -18.70 -20.08
N LYS A 199 -34.38 -19.44 -20.20
CA LYS A 199 -34.10 -20.33 -21.33
C LYS A 199 -35.09 -21.50 -21.39
N ASP A 200 -35.36 -22.14 -20.25
CA ASP A 200 -36.33 -23.23 -20.14
C ASP A 200 -37.76 -22.73 -20.44
N ALA A 201 -38.10 -21.52 -19.98
CA ALA A 201 -39.36 -20.86 -20.34
C ALA A 201 -39.46 -20.52 -21.84
N LEU A 202 -38.36 -20.10 -22.48
CA LEU A 202 -38.30 -19.87 -23.92
C LEU A 202 -38.41 -21.16 -24.73
N ASP A 203 -37.68 -22.21 -24.34
CA ASP A 203 -37.70 -23.50 -25.05
C ASP A 203 -39.08 -24.19 -24.87
N LYS A 204 -39.74 -24.00 -23.72
CA LYS A 204 -41.16 -24.33 -23.55
C LYS A 204 -42.08 -23.48 -24.44
N ALA A 205 -41.90 -22.15 -24.47
CA ALA A 205 -42.72 -21.28 -25.32
C ALA A 205 -42.57 -21.58 -26.82
N LYS A 206 -41.38 -22.03 -27.26
CA LYS A 206 -41.15 -22.55 -28.63
C LYS A 206 -41.95 -23.83 -28.87
N ALA A 207 -41.91 -24.78 -27.93
CA ALA A 207 -42.66 -26.03 -28.04
C ALA A 207 -44.18 -25.80 -28.08
N ASP A 208 -44.69 -24.95 -27.17
CA ASP A 208 -46.11 -24.57 -27.10
C ASP A 208 -46.57 -23.79 -28.36
N ALA A 209 -45.66 -23.10 -29.06
CA ALA A 209 -45.94 -22.31 -30.27
C ALA A 209 -45.71 -23.05 -31.60
N VAL A 210 -45.34 -24.34 -31.62
CA VAL A 210 -45.09 -25.13 -32.85
C VAL A 210 -46.27 -25.10 -33.84
N SER A 211 -47.51 -25.02 -33.33
CA SER A 211 -48.73 -24.92 -34.14
C SER A 211 -49.13 -23.48 -34.51
N ALA A 212 -48.53 -22.46 -33.90
CA ALA A 212 -48.86 -21.04 -34.07
C ALA A 212 -48.01 -20.35 -35.15
N THR A 213 -47.88 -20.98 -36.32
CA THR A 213 -47.14 -20.40 -37.45
C THR A 213 -47.91 -19.22 -38.08
N PRO A 214 -47.23 -18.27 -38.75
CA PRO A 214 -47.91 -17.18 -39.48
C PRO A 214 -48.91 -17.71 -40.52
N GLU A 215 -48.65 -18.88 -41.09
CA GLU A 215 -49.52 -19.57 -42.04
C GLU A 215 -50.75 -20.17 -41.35
N ALA A 216 -50.59 -20.77 -40.16
CA ALA A 216 -51.70 -21.29 -39.36
C ALA A 216 -52.60 -20.17 -38.83
N ILE A 217 -52.02 -19.03 -38.40
CA ILE A 217 -52.78 -17.84 -37.97
C ILE A 217 -53.59 -17.27 -39.16
N ARG A 218 -52.99 -17.10 -40.34
CA ARG A 218 -53.73 -16.67 -41.55
C ARG A 218 -54.81 -17.67 -41.97
N ALA A 219 -54.60 -18.96 -41.77
CA ALA A 219 -55.61 -19.99 -42.04
C ALA A 219 -56.77 -19.92 -41.03
N ALA A 220 -56.50 -19.68 -39.74
CA ALA A 220 -57.52 -19.47 -38.72
C ALA A 220 -58.32 -18.18 -38.96
N GLU A 221 -57.67 -17.07 -39.34
CA GLU A 221 -58.38 -15.86 -39.77
C GLU A 221 -59.28 -16.10 -40.99
N GLN A 222 -58.86 -16.95 -41.93
CA GLN A 222 -59.68 -17.29 -43.09
C GLN A 222 -60.86 -18.18 -42.70
N ALA A 223 -60.67 -19.15 -41.79
CA ALA A 223 -61.76 -19.98 -41.26
C ALA A 223 -62.84 -19.15 -40.54
N VAL A 224 -62.45 -18.10 -39.78
CA VAL A 224 -63.39 -17.14 -39.18
C VAL A 224 -64.21 -16.40 -40.25
N ARG A 225 -63.56 -15.94 -41.33
CA ARG A 225 -64.23 -15.28 -42.46
C ARG A 225 -65.21 -16.23 -43.16
N ASP A 226 -64.79 -17.46 -43.43
CA ASP A 226 -65.61 -18.47 -44.10
C ASP A 226 -66.81 -18.90 -43.23
N ALA A 227 -66.65 -18.98 -41.91
CA ALA A 227 -67.73 -19.25 -40.96
C ALA A 227 -68.75 -18.10 -40.85
N GLN A 228 -68.30 -16.83 -40.89
CA GLN A 228 -69.18 -15.66 -40.96
C GLN A 228 -70.04 -15.65 -42.23
N ASP A 229 -69.46 -16.05 -43.35
CA ASP A 229 -70.17 -16.24 -44.62
C ASP A 229 -71.20 -17.39 -44.54
N ALA A 230 -70.87 -18.49 -43.84
CA ALA A 230 -71.77 -19.62 -43.63
C ALA A 230 -73.00 -19.25 -42.77
N VAL A 231 -72.79 -18.55 -41.65
CA VAL A 231 -73.88 -18.00 -40.81
C VAL A 231 -74.81 -17.10 -41.63
N SER A 232 -74.23 -16.21 -42.46
CA SER A 232 -74.99 -15.30 -43.31
C SER A 232 -75.87 -16.03 -44.35
N ARG A 233 -75.41 -17.18 -44.86
CA ARG A 233 -76.20 -18.04 -45.77
C ARG A 233 -77.29 -18.81 -45.03
N ALA A 234 -77.00 -19.39 -43.87
CA ALA A 234 -77.97 -20.13 -43.06
C ALA A 234 -79.15 -19.23 -42.61
N GLN A 235 -78.89 -17.95 -42.30
CA GLN A 235 -79.94 -16.97 -42.00
C GLN A 235 -80.90 -16.75 -43.20
N ALA A 236 -80.38 -16.73 -44.43
CA ALA A 236 -81.20 -16.59 -45.64
C ALA A 236 -82.03 -17.84 -45.96
N GLU A 237 -81.49 -19.04 -45.71
CA GLU A 237 -82.22 -20.31 -45.87
C GLU A 237 -83.40 -20.41 -44.89
N LEU A 238 -83.20 -20.06 -43.61
CA LEU A 238 -84.26 -20.04 -42.60
C LEU A 238 -85.38 -19.04 -42.94
N ALA A 239 -85.05 -17.89 -43.52
CA ALA A 239 -86.05 -16.92 -43.98
C ALA A 239 -86.94 -17.48 -45.11
N ASN A 240 -86.36 -18.21 -46.07
CA ASN A 240 -87.10 -18.85 -47.16
C ASN A 240 -87.99 -20.01 -46.68
N ALA A 241 -87.51 -20.86 -45.77
CA ALA A 241 -88.28 -21.98 -45.23
C ALA A 241 -89.57 -21.50 -44.53
N ASN A 242 -89.49 -20.39 -43.78
CA ASN A 242 -90.64 -19.79 -43.11
C ASN A 242 -91.73 -19.29 -44.10
N ALA A 243 -91.34 -18.83 -45.29
CA ALA A 243 -92.30 -18.40 -46.32
C ALA A 243 -93.09 -19.57 -46.91
N THR A 244 -92.44 -20.72 -47.14
CA THR A 244 -93.08 -21.95 -47.67
C THR A 244 -94.12 -22.53 -46.70
N LEU A 245 -93.84 -22.48 -45.39
CA LEU A 245 -94.77 -22.95 -44.36
C LEU A 245 -96.10 -22.17 -44.35
N ALA A 246 -96.06 -20.86 -44.61
CA ALA A 246 -97.26 -20.03 -44.65
C ALA A 246 -98.20 -20.36 -45.83
N ASP A 247 -97.64 -20.65 -47.01
CA ASP A 247 -98.40 -21.03 -48.21
C ASP A 247 -99.09 -22.40 -48.07
N ALA A 248 -98.42 -23.37 -47.43
CA ALA A 248 -98.99 -24.69 -47.19
C ALA A 248 -100.25 -24.64 -46.29
N GLN A 249 -100.23 -23.82 -45.23
CA GLN A 249 -101.34 -23.69 -44.27
C GLN A 249 -102.62 -23.13 -44.91
N SER A 250 -102.48 -22.23 -45.89
CA SER A 250 -103.61 -21.63 -46.62
C SER A 250 -104.40 -22.67 -47.43
N LYS A 251 -103.71 -23.66 -48.02
CA LYS A 251 -104.29 -24.67 -48.91
C LYS A 251 -105.10 -25.75 -48.16
N LEU A 252 -104.72 -26.06 -46.92
CA LEU A 252 -105.42 -27.02 -46.06
C LEU A 252 -106.88 -26.61 -45.78
N VAL A 253 -107.13 -25.32 -45.55
CA VAL A 253 -108.46 -24.78 -45.22
C VAL A 253 -109.46 -24.94 -46.38
N ALA A 254 -108.98 -24.92 -47.63
CA ALA A 254 -109.83 -25.10 -48.80
C ALA A 254 -110.28 -26.56 -49.02
N ALA A 255 -109.50 -27.55 -48.61
CA ALA A 255 -109.79 -28.97 -48.83
C ALA A 255 -110.92 -29.50 -47.93
N GLN A 256 -111.04 -28.98 -46.70
CA GLN A 256 -112.03 -29.43 -45.71
C GLN A 256 -113.48 -29.26 -46.22
N SER A 257 -113.78 -28.11 -46.83
CA SER A 257 -115.13 -27.74 -47.29
C SER A 257 -115.68 -28.61 -48.43
N ALA A 258 -114.82 -29.37 -49.12
CA ALA A 258 -115.22 -30.22 -50.25
C ALA A 258 -115.73 -31.61 -49.81
N LYS A 259 -115.32 -32.09 -48.62
CA LYS A 259 -115.65 -33.43 -48.14
C LYS A 259 -117.14 -33.56 -47.76
N ASP A 260 -117.66 -32.56 -47.04
CA ASP A 260 -118.98 -32.64 -46.38
C ASP A 260 -120.17 -32.70 -47.34
N SER A 261 -119.95 -32.45 -48.64
CA SER A 261 -120.96 -32.56 -49.70
C SER A 261 -121.12 -33.98 -50.28
N ALA A 262 -120.11 -34.84 -50.13
CA ALA A 262 -120.10 -36.18 -50.76
C ALA A 262 -120.89 -37.24 -49.99
N ASP A 263 -120.91 -37.16 -48.65
CA ASP A 263 -121.41 -38.23 -47.77
C ASP A 263 -122.94 -38.45 -47.84
N SER A 264 -123.70 -37.49 -48.39
CA SER A 264 -125.16 -37.55 -48.52
C SER A 264 -125.68 -38.54 -49.59
N VAL A 265 -124.87 -38.86 -50.60
CA VAL A 265 -125.32 -39.64 -51.78
C VAL A 265 -125.20 -41.17 -51.58
N LEU A 266 -124.33 -41.63 -50.67
CA LEU A 266 -124.00 -43.05 -50.49
C LEU A 266 -125.14 -43.90 -49.89
N ALA A 267 -126.07 -43.28 -49.16
CA ALA A 267 -127.10 -43.98 -48.39
C ALA A 267 -128.16 -44.70 -49.25
N ALA A 268 -128.48 -44.17 -50.44
CA ALA A 268 -129.60 -44.65 -51.26
C ALA A 268 -129.31 -45.97 -52.04
N ALA A 269 -128.05 -46.32 -52.25
CA ALA A 269 -127.66 -47.39 -53.18
C ALA A 269 -127.73 -48.83 -52.61
N ARG A 270 -127.99 -48.99 -51.30
CA ARG A 270 -127.87 -50.30 -50.61
C ARG A 270 -129.08 -51.24 -50.74
N GLN A 271 -130.25 -50.76 -51.14
CA GLN A 271 -131.52 -51.52 -50.97
C GLN A 271 -131.82 -52.56 -52.08
N ASN A 272 -131.01 -52.64 -53.14
CA ASN A 272 -131.36 -53.36 -54.38
C ASN A 272 -130.61 -54.69 -54.64
N LYS A 273 -129.76 -55.19 -53.72
CA LYS A 273 -128.90 -56.37 -54.00
C LYS A 273 -129.55 -57.73 -53.67
N ASP A 274 -130.37 -57.81 -52.63
CA ASP A 274 -130.58 -59.06 -51.87
C ASP A 274 -131.53 -60.10 -52.53
N ALA A 275 -131.88 -59.93 -53.81
CA ALA A 275 -132.85 -60.79 -54.52
C ALA A 275 -132.23 -61.87 -55.44
N ALA A 276 -130.90 -61.92 -55.58
CA ALA A 276 -130.24 -62.69 -56.65
C ALA A 276 -129.78 -64.12 -56.29
N ASP A 277 -129.62 -64.46 -55.01
CA ASP A 277 -128.77 -65.60 -54.60
C ASP A 277 -129.46 -67.00 -54.62
N ALA A 278 -130.72 -67.13 -55.03
CA ALA A 278 -131.53 -68.35 -54.83
C ALA A 278 -131.31 -69.52 -55.81
N LYS A 279 -130.33 -69.47 -56.73
CA LYS A 279 -130.32 -70.32 -57.95
C LYS A 279 -129.23 -71.41 -58.02
N ALA A 280 -128.34 -71.53 -57.04
CA ALA A 280 -127.09 -72.31 -57.16
C ALA A 280 -127.14 -73.80 -56.71
N ALA A 281 -128.28 -74.33 -56.23
CA ALA A 281 -128.31 -75.54 -55.39
C ALA A 281 -128.45 -76.92 -56.08
N ALA A 282 -128.36 -77.03 -57.42
CA ALA A 282 -128.82 -78.23 -58.15
C ALA A 282 -127.74 -79.26 -58.61
N ALA A 283 -126.45 -79.00 -58.39
CA ALA A 283 -125.37 -79.72 -59.10
C ALA A 283 -124.85 -81.04 -58.47
N SER A 284 -125.46 -81.56 -57.39
CA SER A 284 -124.78 -82.50 -56.45
C SER A 284 -125.03 -84.01 -56.65
N ALA A 285 -125.67 -84.46 -57.74
CA ALA A 285 -126.34 -85.78 -57.77
C ALA A 285 -125.60 -86.96 -58.47
N ALA A 286 -124.37 -86.81 -58.98
CA ALA A 286 -123.78 -87.78 -59.93
C ALA A 286 -122.71 -88.76 -59.39
N TYR A 287 -122.46 -88.78 -58.07
CA TYR A 287 -121.28 -89.45 -57.47
C TYR A 287 -121.43 -90.96 -57.15
N GLU A 288 -122.66 -91.46 -56.92
CA GLU A 288 -122.88 -92.73 -56.19
C GLU A 288 -122.88 -94.05 -57.00
N LYS A 289 -122.57 -94.06 -58.31
CA LYS A 289 -122.82 -95.25 -59.16
C LYS A 289 -121.64 -96.24 -59.33
N ALA A 290 -120.40 -95.89 -58.98
CA ALA A 290 -119.22 -96.73 -59.26
C ALA A 290 -118.91 -97.82 -58.21
N LYS A 291 -119.80 -98.04 -57.25
CA LYS A 291 -119.57 -98.81 -56.01
C LYS A 291 -119.86 -100.32 -56.11
N ALA A 292 -120.20 -100.84 -57.29
CA ALA A 292 -120.92 -102.10 -57.44
C ALA A 292 -120.10 -103.32 -57.92
N ASP A 293 -118.98 -103.14 -58.62
CA ASP A 293 -118.39 -104.20 -59.46
C ASP A 293 -117.23 -105.00 -58.82
N LEU A 294 -117.04 -104.89 -57.49
CA LEU A 294 -116.01 -105.64 -56.73
C LEU A 294 -116.40 -107.12 -56.47
N ALA A 295 -117.68 -107.47 -56.60
CA ALA A 295 -118.26 -108.69 -56.00
C ALA A 295 -118.27 -109.96 -56.90
N ALA A 296 -117.30 -110.12 -57.81
CA ALA A 296 -117.38 -111.10 -58.91
C ALA A 296 -116.31 -112.23 -58.93
N ALA A 297 -115.75 -112.58 -57.76
CA ALA A 297 -114.98 -113.81 -57.46
C ALA A 297 -113.61 -114.00 -58.16
N GLU A 298 -112.52 -114.42 -57.49
CA GLU A 298 -112.36 -115.47 -56.46
C GLU A 298 -112.54 -116.91 -57.00
N ALA A 299 -111.97 -117.23 -58.18
CA ALA A 299 -112.00 -118.61 -58.72
C ALA A 299 -110.77 -119.06 -59.56
N GLY A 300 -109.84 -119.81 -58.93
CA GLY A 300 -108.98 -120.82 -59.60
C GLY A 300 -107.53 -120.40 -59.98
N ALA A 301 -106.55 -121.26 -59.68
CA ALA A 301 -105.10 -121.00 -59.81
C ALA A 301 -104.32 -122.12 -60.52
N SER A 302 -103.14 -121.82 -61.12
CA SER A 302 -101.92 -122.70 -61.26
C SER A 302 -100.80 -122.14 -62.19
N GLY A 303 -99.69 -121.63 -61.61
CA GLY A 303 -98.29 -121.72 -62.10
C GLY A 303 -97.81 -120.85 -63.29
N PRO A 304 -96.76 -120.03 -63.10
CA PRO A 304 -95.40 -120.39 -63.56
C PRO A 304 -94.28 -120.12 -62.53
N GLU A 305 -94.61 -119.72 -61.30
CA GLU A 305 -93.66 -119.05 -60.41
C GLU A 305 -92.62 -119.94 -59.71
N TYR A 306 -92.65 -121.26 -59.95
CA TYR A 306 -91.65 -122.22 -59.47
C TYR A 306 -90.22 -121.84 -59.90
N ASP A 307 -90.05 -121.28 -61.11
CA ASP A 307 -88.74 -120.89 -61.63
C ASP A 307 -88.21 -119.57 -61.04
N ALA A 308 -89.09 -118.68 -60.56
CA ALA A 308 -88.70 -117.39 -59.97
C ALA A 308 -87.99 -117.55 -58.61
N ALA A 309 -88.33 -118.59 -57.84
CA ALA A 309 -87.69 -118.87 -56.56
C ALA A 309 -86.22 -119.30 -56.70
N LYS A 310 -85.79 -119.72 -57.90
CA LYS A 310 -84.41 -120.15 -58.18
C LYS A 310 -83.45 -118.99 -58.47
N GLN A 311 -83.96 -117.84 -58.92
CA GLN A 311 -83.16 -116.65 -59.24
C GLN A 311 -82.74 -115.87 -57.98
N LYS A 312 -83.59 -115.84 -56.94
CA LYS A 312 -83.38 -115.09 -55.69
C LYS A 312 -82.06 -115.39 -54.96
N VAL A 313 -81.52 -116.61 -55.08
CA VAL A 313 -80.26 -117.00 -54.42
C VAL A 313 -79.04 -116.42 -55.17
N ALA A 314 -79.07 -116.40 -56.51
CA ALA A 314 -77.97 -115.86 -57.32
C ALA A 314 -77.83 -114.34 -57.16
N ASP A 315 -78.95 -113.62 -57.03
CA ASP A 315 -78.95 -112.16 -56.84
C ASP A 315 -78.38 -111.78 -55.46
N ALA A 316 -78.55 -112.62 -54.43
CA ALA A 316 -78.03 -112.37 -53.09
C ALA A 316 -76.49 -112.51 -53.00
N GLU A 317 -75.90 -113.47 -53.73
CA GLU A 317 -74.44 -113.66 -53.77
C GLU A 317 -73.72 -112.51 -54.48
N ALA A 318 -74.35 -111.88 -55.49
CA ALA A 318 -73.79 -110.74 -56.21
C ALA A 318 -73.67 -109.47 -55.33
N VAL A 319 -74.60 -109.25 -54.40
CA VAL A 319 -74.60 -108.09 -53.48
C VAL A 319 -73.46 -108.18 -52.45
N LEU A 320 -73.14 -109.40 -51.97
CA LEU A 320 -72.03 -109.63 -51.03
C LEU A 320 -70.65 -109.31 -51.65
N ALA A 321 -70.48 -109.55 -52.95
CA ALA A 321 -69.25 -109.23 -53.66
C ALA A 321 -68.99 -107.70 -53.76
N ALA A 322 -70.05 -106.91 -53.93
CA ALA A 322 -69.96 -105.45 -53.98
C ALA A 322 -69.56 -104.83 -52.63
N ALA A 323 -70.07 -105.37 -51.51
CA ALA A 323 -69.72 -104.91 -50.17
C ALA A 323 -68.22 -105.10 -49.86
N ARG A 324 -67.65 -106.27 -50.21
CA ARG A 324 -66.21 -106.53 -50.04
C ARG A 324 -65.31 -105.60 -50.86
N ALA A 325 -65.73 -105.21 -52.06
CA ALA A 325 -64.99 -104.25 -52.88
C ALA A 325 -64.94 -102.86 -52.22
N ALA A 326 -66.05 -102.41 -51.62
CA ALA A 326 -66.09 -101.14 -50.88
C ALA A 326 -65.21 -101.15 -49.63
N GLN A 327 -65.15 -102.28 -48.90
CA GLN A 327 -64.24 -102.43 -47.75
C GLN A 327 -62.77 -102.24 -48.15
N SER A 328 -62.28 -102.98 -49.15
CA SER A 328 -60.87 -102.88 -49.57
C SER A 328 -60.49 -101.52 -50.15
N GLN A 329 -61.45 -100.77 -50.70
CA GLN A 329 -61.20 -99.39 -51.11
C GLN A 329 -60.99 -98.46 -49.89
N CYS A 330 -61.78 -98.59 -48.82
CA CYS A 330 -61.55 -97.84 -47.58
C CYS A 330 -60.22 -98.20 -46.90
N GLU A 331 -59.74 -99.45 -47.03
CA GLU A 331 -58.43 -99.87 -46.51
C GLU A 331 -57.27 -99.17 -47.25
N SER A 332 -57.36 -99.00 -48.56
CA SER A 332 -56.35 -98.26 -49.35
C SER A 332 -56.41 -96.73 -49.11
N GLU A 333 -57.60 -96.16 -48.93
CA GLU A 333 -57.77 -94.74 -48.58
C GLU A 333 -57.13 -94.42 -47.22
N LEU A 334 -57.20 -95.33 -46.25
CA LEU A 334 -56.60 -95.16 -44.91
C LEU A 334 -55.07 -95.06 -44.96
N GLU A 335 -54.42 -95.93 -45.73
CA GLU A 335 -52.95 -95.96 -45.88
C GLU A 335 -52.41 -94.67 -46.53
N GLN A 336 -53.17 -94.09 -47.48
CA GLN A 336 -52.84 -92.80 -48.09
C GLN A 336 -52.94 -91.63 -47.11
N VAL A 337 -54.02 -91.53 -46.31
CA VAL A 337 -54.16 -90.44 -45.34
C VAL A 337 -53.20 -90.56 -44.16
N GLN A 338 -52.82 -91.77 -43.74
CA GLN A 338 -51.78 -92.00 -42.74
C GLN A 338 -50.40 -91.53 -43.25
N SER A 339 -50.07 -91.83 -44.51
CA SER A 339 -48.83 -91.37 -45.15
C SER A 339 -48.79 -89.83 -45.26
N ALA A 340 -49.93 -89.19 -45.57
CA ALA A 340 -50.05 -87.73 -45.59
C ALA A 340 -49.89 -87.09 -44.21
N ALA A 341 -50.40 -87.73 -43.14
CA ALA A 341 -50.23 -87.25 -41.76
C ALA A 341 -48.76 -87.33 -41.30
N ALA A 342 -48.03 -88.39 -41.67
CA ALA A 342 -46.60 -88.51 -41.39
C ALA A 342 -45.78 -87.39 -42.08
N ALA A 343 -46.02 -87.14 -43.37
CA ALA A 343 -45.36 -86.06 -44.10
C ALA A 343 -45.70 -84.66 -43.54
N ALA A 344 -46.91 -84.47 -43.01
CA ALA A 344 -47.29 -83.23 -42.32
C ALA A 344 -46.59 -83.05 -40.97
N GLN A 345 -46.35 -84.13 -40.22
CA GLN A 345 -45.58 -84.12 -38.98
C GLN A 345 -44.10 -83.76 -39.21
N ASP A 346 -43.47 -84.33 -40.23
CA ASP A 346 -42.08 -84.01 -40.58
C ASP A 346 -41.94 -82.53 -41.00
N ALA A 347 -42.86 -82.04 -41.84
CA ALA A 347 -42.89 -80.63 -42.24
C ALA A 347 -43.16 -79.64 -41.09
N LEU A 348 -43.79 -80.09 -40.00
CA LEU A 348 -43.95 -79.33 -38.76
C LEU A 348 -42.66 -79.35 -37.93
N ASN A 349 -41.99 -80.50 -37.83
CA ASN A 349 -40.71 -80.64 -37.13
C ASN A 349 -39.62 -79.76 -37.77
N ASP A 350 -39.50 -79.78 -39.11
CA ASP A 350 -38.57 -78.94 -39.87
C ASP A 350 -38.85 -77.44 -39.64
N ALA A 351 -40.12 -77.03 -39.59
CA ALA A 351 -40.50 -75.65 -39.30
C ALA A 351 -40.13 -75.24 -37.86
N GLN A 352 -40.21 -76.16 -36.89
CA GLN A 352 -39.80 -75.90 -35.50
C GLN A 352 -38.28 -75.81 -35.36
N VAL A 353 -37.50 -76.63 -36.08
CA VAL A 353 -36.03 -76.49 -36.15
C VAL A 353 -35.65 -75.15 -36.79
N ALA A 354 -36.31 -74.77 -37.90
CA ALA A 354 -36.08 -73.48 -38.54
C ALA A 354 -36.39 -72.29 -37.62
N LEU A 355 -37.48 -72.37 -36.83
CA LEU A 355 -37.81 -71.38 -35.80
C LEU A 355 -36.70 -71.27 -34.74
N SER A 356 -36.19 -72.39 -34.23
CA SER A 356 -35.11 -72.38 -33.24
C SER A 356 -33.82 -71.73 -33.78
N VAL A 357 -33.48 -71.95 -35.06
CA VAL A 357 -32.33 -71.30 -35.70
C VAL A 357 -32.54 -69.80 -35.86
N LYS A 358 -33.76 -69.35 -36.19
CA LYS A 358 -34.07 -67.91 -36.25
C LYS A 358 -34.07 -67.25 -34.87
N GLN A 359 -34.50 -67.96 -33.82
CA GLN A 359 -34.43 -67.47 -32.44
C GLN A 359 -32.97 -67.27 -32.00
N GLN A 360 -32.07 -68.22 -32.29
CA GLN A 360 -30.64 -68.04 -32.00
C GLN A 360 -30.06 -66.83 -32.74
N ALA A 361 -30.37 -66.65 -34.03
CA ALA A 361 -29.90 -65.51 -34.81
C ALA A 361 -30.40 -64.15 -34.24
N ALA A 362 -31.58 -64.10 -33.64
CA ALA A 362 -32.07 -62.91 -32.94
C ALA A 362 -31.29 -62.65 -31.63
N THR A 363 -30.97 -63.68 -30.85
CA THR A 363 -30.11 -63.56 -29.64
C THR A 363 -28.67 -63.15 -29.98
N ASP A 364 -28.14 -63.64 -31.10
CA ASP A 364 -26.80 -63.24 -31.58
C ASP A 364 -26.81 -61.77 -32.03
N ALA A 365 -27.87 -61.31 -32.72
CA ALA A 365 -28.05 -59.91 -33.09
C ALA A 365 -28.26 -58.98 -31.88
N GLU A 366 -29.02 -59.43 -30.86
CA GLU A 366 -29.19 -58.72 -29.58
C GLU A 366 -27.86 -58.57 -28.84
N SER A 367 -27.02 -59.60 -28.87
CA SER A 367 -25.64 -59.55 -28.36
C SER A 367 -24.77 -58.57 -29.15
N GLY A 368 -24.97 -58.48 -30.47
CA GLY A 368 -24.35 -57.48 -31.35
C GLY A 368 -24.73 -56.04 -30.99
N VAL A 369 -26.02 -55.77 -30.74
CA VAL A 369 -26.51 -54.46 -30.26
C VAL A 369 -25.83 -54.07 -28.95
N ASN A 370 -25.74 -54.99 -27.99
CA ASN A 370 -25.09 -54.73 -26.69
C ASN A 370 -23.58 -54.45 -26.83
N ALA A 371 -22.90 -55.13 -27.75
CA ALA A 371 -21.49 -54.87 -28.06
C ALA A 371 -21.28 -53.50 -28.72
N ALA A 372 -22.12 -53.14 -29.71
CA ALA A 372 -22.07 -51.84 -30.38
C ALA A 372 -22.41 -50.68 -29.42
N GLN A 373 -23.37 -50.87 -28.51
CA GLN A 373 -23.67 -49.89 -27.46
C GLN A 373 -22.47 -49.70 -26.53
N SER A 374 -21.82 -50.79 -26.11
CA SER A 374 -20.61 -50.72 -25.28
C SER A 374 -19.44 -49.99 -25.99
N ALA A 375 -19.32 -50.15 -27.31
CA ALA A 375 -18.33 -49.46 -28.12
C ALA A 375 -18.65 -47.95 -28.25
N LEU A 376 -19.93 -47.58 -28.42
CA LEU A 376 -20.39 -46.20 -28.40
C LEU A 376 -20.16 -45.54 -27.03
N ASP A 377 -20.44 -46.24 -25.93
CA ASP A 377 -20.21 -45.74 -24.57
C ASP A 377 -18.71 -45.49 -24.33
N ALA A 378 -17.85 -46.40 -24.78
CA ALA A 378 -16.40 -46.22 -24.75
C ALA A 378 -15.91 -45.05 -25.61
N ALA A 379 -16.45 -44.90 -26.83
CA ALA A 379 -16.12 -43.77 -27.71
C ALA A 379 -16.55 -42.42 -27.10
N ASN A 380 -17.69 -42.37 -26.40
CA ASN A 380 -18.14 -41.19 -25.67
C ASN A 380 -17.22 -40.86 -24.48
N ALA A 381 -16.77 -41.86 -23.72
CA ALA A 381 -15.81 -41.66 -22.64
C ALA A 381 -14.45 -41.13 -23.15
N ASP A 382 -13.97 -41.66 -24.28
CA ASP A 382 -12.77 -41.18 -24.98
C ASP A 382 -12.94 -39.73 -25.47
N LEU A 383 -14.13 -39.38 -26.01
CA LEU A 383 -14.47 -38.03 -26.43
C LEU A 383 -14.49 -37.05 -25.24
N ASP A 384 -15.05 -37.44 -24.10
CA ASP A 384 -15.06 -36.60 -22.89
C ASP A 384 -13.65 -36.42 -22.29
N ALA A 385 -12.80 -37.46 -22.33
CA ALA A 385 -11.39 -37.33 -21.99
C ALA A 385 -10.65 -36.34 -22.92
N ALA A 386 -10.92 -36.39 -24.24
CA ALA A 386 -10.35 -35.45 -25.21
C ALA A 386 -10.87 -34.00 -25.02
N LYS A 387 -12.15 -33.82 -24.64
CA LYS A 387 -12.70 -32.50 -24.25
C LYS A 387 -11.94 -31.93 -23.04
N GLN A 388 -11.70 -32.75 -22.01
CA GLN A 388 -10.95 -32.34 -20.84
C GLN A 388 -9.49 -32.01 -21.18
N ALA A 389 -8.81 -32.85 -21.97
CA ALA A 389 -7.43 -32.61 -22.39
C ALA A 389 -7.29 -31.30 -23.19
N ASN A 390 -8.27 -30.97 -24.05
CA ASN A 390 -8.33 -29.70 -24.76
C ASN A 390 -8.58 -28.51 -23.80
N ALA A 391 -9.45 -28.65 -22.80
CA ALA A 391 -9.67 -27.62 -21.78
C ALA A 391 -8.39 -27.37 -20.94
N ASP A 392 -7.71 -28.43 -20.52
CA ASP A 392 -6.44 -28.36 -19.78
C ASP A 392 -5.31 -27.71 -20.61
N ALA A 393 -5.26 -28.00 -21.91
CA ALA A 393 -4.32 -27.37 -22.84
C ALA A 393 -4.60 -25.88 -23.00
N VAL A 394 -5.88 -25.47 -23.11
CA VAL A 394 -6.27 -24.05 -23.17
C VAL A 394 -5.92 -23.33 -21.87
N ALA A 395 -6.19 -23.94 -20.70
CA ALA A 395 -5.80 -23.38 -19.41
C ALA A 395 -4.28 -23.18 -19.28
N LYS A 396 -3.46 -24.13 -19.76
CA LYS A 396 -2.00 -23.99 -19.81
C LYS A 396 -1.55 -22.88 -20.76
N LEU A 397 -2.20 -22.73 -21.91
CA LEU A 397 -1.92 -21.64 -22.85
C LEU A 397 -2.24 -20.28 -22.24
N ASP A 398 -3.34 -20.14 -21.52
CA ASP A 398 -3.69 -18.88 -20.87
C ASP A 398 -2.79 -18.56 -19.66
N ALA A 399 -2.34 -19.58 -18.91
CA ALA A 399 -1.29 -19.43 -17.91
C ALA A 399 0.05 -18.98 -18.52
N ALA A 400 0.47 -19.55 -19.65
CA ALA A 400 1.67 -19.13 -20.37
C ALA A 400 1.57 -17.67 -20.88
N LYS A 401 0.39 -17.28 -21.41
CA LYS A 401 0.14 -15.87 -21.81
C LYS A 401 0.20 -14.92 -20.62
N GLN A 402 -0.21 -15.35 -19.43
CA GLN A 402 -0.09 -14.54 -18.23
C GLN A 402 1.38 -14.40 -17.80
N ALA A 403 2.14 -15.50 -17.80
CA ALA A 403 3.57 -15.48 -17.51
C ALA A 403 4.36 -14.52 -18.44
N VAL A 404 3.97 -14.36 -19.70
CA VAL A 404 4.53 -13.33 -20.59
C VAL A 404 4.30 -11.92 -20.07
N LYS A 405 3.08 -11.58 -19.64
CA LYS A 405 2.79 -10.25 -19.07
C LYS A 405 3.58 -10.00 -17.79
N ASP A 406 3.69 -11.02 -16.95
CA ASP A 406 4.41 -10.93 -15.68
C ASP A 406 5.91 -10.71 -15.93
N ALA A 407 6.50 -11.43 -16.90
CA ALA A 407 7.87 -11.24 -17.34
C ALA A 407 8.10 -9.86 -18.00
N GLU A 408 7.18 -9.38 -18.83
CA GLU A 408 7.25 -8.04 -19.44
C GLU A 408 7.16 -6.94 -18.38
N SER A 409 6.34 -7.13 -17.35
CA SER A 409 6.26 -6.22 -16.19
C SER A 409 7.56 -6.21 -15.38
N ALA A 410 8.15 -7.39 -15.13
CA ALA A 410 9.43 -7.52 -14.45
C ALA A 410 10.57 -6.85 -15.24
N LYS A 411 10.58 -6.99 -16.57
CA LYS A 411 11.53 -6.31 -17.45
C LYS A 411 11.36 -4.78 -17.40
N ALA A 412 10.12 -4.28 -17.43
CA ALA A 412 9.85 -2.84 -17.31
C ALA A 412 10.36 -2.27 -15.97
N ALA A 413 10.21 -3.01 -14.87
CA ALA A 413 10.78 -2.62 -13.58
C ALA A 413 12.32 -2.60 -13.61
N ALA A 414 12.96 -3.61 -14.22
CA ALA A 414 14.41 -3.66 -14.36
C ALA A 414 14.96 -2.51 -15.24
N ASP A 415 14.26 -2.14 -16.32
CA ASP A 415 14.61 -0.99 -17.18
C ASP A 415 14.55 0.35 -16.43
N VAL A 416 13.54 0.53 -15.57
CA VAL A 416 13.43 1.72 -14.70
C VAL A 416 14.57 1.80 -13.70
N GLU A 417 14.91 0.68 -13.06
CA GLU A 417 16.03 0.60 -12.12
C GLU A 417 17.38 0.88 -12.79
N LEU A 418 17.57 0.41 -14.03
CA LEU A 418 18.72 0.72 -14.86
C LEU A 418 18.78 2.20 -15.26
N ALA A 419 17.65 2.82 -15.57
CA ALA A 419 17.57 4.26 -15.87
C ALA A 419 17.90 5.11 -14.63
N ASN A 420 17.38 4.73 -13.46
CA ASN A 420 17.68 5.37 -12.17
C ASN A 420 19.18 5.25 -11.85
N ALA A 421 19.78 4.08 -12.04
CA ALA A 421 21.23 3.88 -11.84
C ALA A 421 22.07 4.75 -12.79
N LYS A 422 21.66 4.89 -14.07
CA LYS A 422 22.34 5.76 -15.05
C LYS A 422 22.28 7.23 -14.62
N ALA A 423 21.10 7.72 -14.22
CA ALA A 423 20.95 9.10 -13.70
C ALA A 423 21.75 9.35 -12.41
N ALA A 424 21.84 8.36 -11.52
CA ALA A 424 22.67 8.44 -10.31
C ALA A 424 24.17 8.51 -10.65
N LYS A 425 24.63 7.73 -11.65
CA LYS A 425 26.00 7.81 -12.16
C LYS A 425 26.30 9.18 -12.76
N ASP A 426 25.42 9.71 -13.61
CA ASP A 426 25.61 11.04 -14.22
C ASP A 426 25.68 12.15 -13.14
N THR A 427 24.89 12.02 -12.08
CA THR A 427 24.95 12.90 -10.90
C THR A 427 26.28 12.78 -10.16
N ALA A 428 26.83 11.56 -10.01
CA ALA A 428 28.12 11.33 -9.38
C ALA A 428 29.29 11.88 -10.23
N ASP A 429 29.26 11.72 -11.55
CA ASP A 429 30.25 12.29 -12.47
C ASP A 429 30.22 13.83 -12.48
N ALA A 430 29.03 14.43 -12.38
CA ALA A 430 28.87 15.87 -12.18
C ALA A 430 29.46 16.33 -10.84
N ALA A 431 29.27 15.54 -9.77
CA ALA A 431 29.87 15.81 -8.46
C ALA A 431 31.40 15.69 -8.46
N VAL A 432 31.97 14.74 -9.20
CA VAL A 432 33.43 14.65 -9.45
C VAL A 432 33.93 15.90 -10.16
N THR A 433 33.22 16.36 -11.20
CA THR A 433 33.57 17.58 -11.94
C THR A 433 33.56 18.82 -11.05
N ALA A 434 32.53 18.97 -10.20
CA ALA A 434 32.42 20.06 -9.24
C ALA A 434 33.49 19.99 -8.13
N ALA A 435 33.85 18.79 -7.67
CA ALA A 435 34.93 18.60 -6.70
C ALA A 435 36.31 18.94 -7.30
N GLN A 436 36.55 18.60 -8.57
CA GLN A 436 37.77 18.99 -9.29
C GLN A 436 37.90 20.51 -9.40
N GLN A 437 36.81 21.22 -9.75
CA GLN A 437 36.80 22.69 -9.77
C GLN A 437 37.17 23.30 -8.40
N LYS A 438 36.70 22.72 -7.29
CA LYS A 438 37.10 23.16 -5.94
C LYS A 438 38.57 22.90 -5.63
N VAL A 439 39.15 21.81 -6.13
CA VAL A 439 40.60 21.55 -6.01
C VAL A 439 41.39 22.61 -6.78
N ASP A 440 40.97 22.96 -7.99
CA ASP A 440 41.62 23.97 -8.82
C ASP A 440 41.52 25.36 -8.18
N GLU A 441 40.34 25.73 -7.65
CA GLU A 441 40.15 26.96 -6.87
C GLU A 441 41.02 27.01 -5.60
N ALA A 442 41.09 25.91 -4.85
CA ALA A 442 41.87 25.84 -3.62
C ALA A 442 43.38 25.91 -3.91
N GLN A 443 43.82 25.34 -5.03
CA GLN A 443 45.20 25.45 -5.51
C GLN A 443 45.53 26.91 -5.86
N ALA A 444 44.67 27.59 -6.64
CA ALA A 444 44.85 29.00 -6.96
C ALA A 444 44.85 29.91 -5.70
N LYS A 445 44.04 29.59 -4.68
CA LYS A 445 44.04 30.28 -3.38
C LYS A 445 45.34 30.04 -2.60
N LEU A 446 45.88 28.81 -2.62
CA LEU A 446 47.18 28.50 -2.00
C LEU A 446 48.33 29.24 -2.68
N ASP A 447 48.35 29.26 -4.01
CA ASP A 447 49.39 29.96 -4.79
C ASP A 447 49.34 31.48 -4.53
N SER A 448 48.12 32.05 -4.45
CA SER A 448 47.89 33.45 -4.05
C SER A 448 48.33 33.73 -2.61
N ALA A 449 48.02 32.86 -1.65
CA ALA A 449 48.43 33.01 -0.26
C ALA A 449 49.97 32.96 -0.11
N GLY A 450 50.64 32.07 -0.85
CA GLY A 450 52.10 32.02 -0.92
C GLY A 450 52.74 33.29 -1.51
N ALA A 451 52.06 33.95 -2.46
CA ALA A 451 52.48 35.24 -2.99
C ALA A 451 52.22 36.40 -2.01
N GLN A 452 51.11 36.36 -1.26
CA GLN A 452 50.73 37.38 -0.28
C GLN A 452 51.60 37.35 0.98
N LEU A 453 51.97 36.17 1.49
CA LEU A 453 52.93 36.02 2.60
C LEU A 453 54.27 36.72 2.31
N LYS A 454 54.77 36.61 1.07
CA LYS A 454 56.01 37.27 0.62
C LYS A 454 55.91 38.80 0.50
N GLN A 455 54.71 39.36 0.52
CA GLN A 455 54.51 40.82 0.48
C GLN A 455 54.50 41.45 1.87
N GLY A 456 54.46 40.66 2.94
CA GLY A 456 54.54 41.18 4.32
C GLY A 456 53.52 42.28 4.61
N ALA A 457 54.00 43.37 5.23
CA ALA A 457 53.27 44.60 5.50
C ALA A 457 52.54 45.15 4.26
N ILE A 458 53.14 45.08 3.07
CA ILE A 458 52.51 45.55 1.82
C ILE A 458 51.28 44.71 1.46
N GLY A 459 51.35 43.39 1.69
CA GLY A 459 50.22 42.48 1.49
C GLY A 459 49.08 42.76 2.47
N PHE A 460 49.43 42.93 3.75
CA PHE A 460 48.48 43.25 4.81
C PHE A 460 47.81 44.60 4.60
N PHE A 461 48.57 45.67 4.38
CA PHE A 461 48.02 47.00 4.13
C PHE A 461 47.11 47.04 2.90
N ARG A 462 47.41 46.28 1.83
CA ARG A 462 46.51 46.20 0.68
C ARG A 462 45.20 45.50 1.02
N ALA A 463 45.25 44.42 1.82
CA ALA A 463 44.06 43.74 2.31
C ALA A 463 43.20 44.64 3.23
N MET A 464 43.81 45.62 3.90
CA MET A 464 43.15 46.60 4.76
C MET A 464 42.74 47.90 4.04
N GLY A 465 43.00 48.03 2.73
CA GLY A 465 42.71 49.26 1.95
C GLY A 465 43.58 50.46 2.34
N ALA A 466 44.76 50.21 2.90
CA ALA A 466 45.68 51.22 3.44
C ALA A 466 46.78 51.60 2.44
N ASP A 467 46.41 52.00 1.22
CA ASP A 467 47.36 52.27 0.14
C ASP A 467 48.39 53.37 0.50
N SER A 468 47.99 54.37 1.29
CA SER A 468 48.93 55.40 1.80
C SER A 468 50.03 54.86 2.74
N ALA A 469 49.82 53.71 3.39
CA ALA A 469 50.84 53.02 4.19
C ALA A 469 51.81 52.21 3.29
N ILE A 470 51.30 51.67 2.18
CA ILE A 470 52.11 51.06 1.11
C ILE A 470 53.02 52.12 0.48
N GLU A 471 52.46 53.28 0.14
CA GLU A 471 53.21 54.40 -0.46
C GLU A 471 54.34 54.90 0.44
N ILE A 472 54.14 54.95 1.77
CA ILE A 472 55.19 55.29 2.74
C ILE A 472 56.37 54.32 2.63
N ILE A 473 56.13 53.00 2.71
CA ILE A 473 57.22 52.02 2.64
C ILE A 473 57.91 52.05 1.27
N GLN A 474 57.16 52.17 0.18
CA GLN A 474 57.71 52.11 -1.19
C GLN A 474 58.45 53.38 -1.62
N ASN A 475 58.09 54.55 -1.07
CA ASN A 475 58.61 55.84 -1.50
C ASN A 475 59.35 56.64 -0.41
N CYS A 476 59.60 56.06 0.77
CA CYS A 476 60.40 56.71 1.81
C CYS A 476 61.83 57.04 1.32
N THR A 477 62.43 58.08 1.91
CA THR A 477 63.76 58.59 1.52
C THR A 477 64.83 57.51 1.59
N TYR A 478 64.71 56.59 2.54
CA TYR A 478 65.67 55.53 2.79
C TYR A 478 65.15 54.11 2.50
N LYS A 479 64.26 53.98 1.51
CA LYS A 479 63.63 52.70 1.11
C LYS A 479 64.59 51.54 0.84
N ASP A 480 65.83 51.82 0.44
CA ASP A 480 66.83 50.80 0.09
C ASP A 480 67.27 49.93 1.31
N TYR A 481 66.93 50.32 2.55
CA TYR A 481 67.12 49.47 3.75
C TYR A 481 65.92 48.54 4.04
N THR A 482 64.80 48.69 3.32
CA THR A 482 63.58 47.88 3.50
C THR A 482 63.51 46.76 2.45
N GLU A 483 63.59 45.52 2.93
CA GLU A 483 63.65 44.31 2.12
C GLU A 483 62.32 43.53 2.22
N VAL A 484 61.31 43.97 1.48
CA VAL A 484 59.98 43.33 1.46
C VAL A 484 60.10 41.84 1.11
N GLY A 485 59.70 40.98 2.04
CA GLY A 485 59.74 39.52 1.90
C GLY A 485 60.92 38.83 2.60
N ASN A 486 61.86 39.57 3.18
CA ASN A 486 62.80 39.04 4.17
C ASN A 486 62.08 38.83 5.51
N SER A 487 62.23 37.65 6.14
CA SER A 487 61.54 37.32 7.39
C SER A 487 62.01 38.12 8.61
N LEU A 488 63.23 38.67 8.56
CA LEU A 488 63.82 39.46 9.65
C LEU A 488 63.62 40.97 9.50
N ASP A 489 63.14 41.42 8.35
CA ASP A 489 62.82 42.83 8.07
C ASP A 489 61.57 43.28 8.83
N ALA A 490 61.46 44.56 9.18
CA ALA A 490 60.29 45.10 9.88
C ALA A 490 58.99 44.99 9.05
N THR A 491 59.09 44.77 7.73
CA THR A 491 57.94 44.43 6.88
C THR A 491 57.43 42.99 7.05
N SER A 492 58.10 42.11 7.80
CA SER A 492 57.63 40.74 7.99
C SER A 492 56.39 40.68 8.90
N LEU A 493 55.43 39.81 8.58
CA LEU A 493 54.18 39.71 9.37
C LEU A 493 54.44 39.23 10.81
N ASP A 494 55.49 38.44 11.02
CA ASP A 494 55.87 37.98 12.35
C ASP A 494 56.51 39.11 13.19
N ASN A 495 57.30 40.00 12.58
CA ASN A 495 57.82 41.20 13.25
C ASN A 495 56.72 42.26 13.50
N MET A 496 55.73 42.37 12.61
CA MET A 496 54.54 43.20 12.85
C MET A 496 53.68 42.67 14.02
N LEU A 497 53.66 41.35 14.24
CA LEU A 497 53.09 40.76 15.46
C LEU A 497 53.94 41.05 16.69
N ALA A 498 55.28 40.95 16.59
CA ALA A 498 56.20 41.23 17.69
C ALA A 498 56.11 42.67 18.22
N ALA A 499 55.73 43.65 17.39
CA ALA A 499 55.51 45.03 17.81
C ALA A 499 54.24 45.25 18.68
N ILE A 500 53.28 44.32 18.66
CA ILE A 500 51.99 44.50 19.34
C ILE A 500 52.10 44.52 20.87
N PRO A 501 52.79 43.57 21.54
CA PRO A 501 53.01 43.62 22.99
C PRO A 501 53.61 44.94 23.47
N TYR A 502 54.57 45.51 22.71
CA TYR A 502 55.22 46.77 23.06
C TYR A 502 54.27 47.97 22.97
N MET A 503 53.42 48.02 21.93
CA MET A 503 52.33 49.00 21.83
C MET A 503 51.34 48.89 23.00
N LYS A 504 51.03 47.68 23.49
CA LYS A 504 50.19 47.49 24.68
C LYS A 504 50.89 47.98 25.95
N SER A 505 52.17 47.64 26.15
CA SER A 505 52.99 48.06 27.29
C SER A 505 53.08 49.59 27.43
N ILE A 506 53.28 50.30 26.31
CA ILE A 506 53.27 51.78 26.27
C ILE A 506 51.91 52.33 26.68
N ASN A 507 50.80 51.76 26.18
CA ASN A 507 49.46 52.20 26.53
C ASN A 507 49.08 51.88 27.98
N GLU A 508 49.48 50.73 28.51
CA GLU A 508 49.31 50.35 29.92
C GLU A 508 50.04 51.34 30.83
N TYR A 509 51.28 51.71 30.48
CA TYR A 509 52.02 52.71 31.23
C TYR A 509 51.38 54.10 31.17
N ARG A 510 50.99 54.58 29.98
CA ARG A 510 50.28 55.87 29.84
C ARG A 510 49.01 55.93 30.68
N LYS A 511 48.24 54.84 30.69
CA LYS A 511 47.03 54.68 31.50
C LYS A 511 47.33 54.71 33.01
N SER A 512 48.42 54.09 33.46
CA SER A 512 48.82 54.10 34.88
C SER A 512 49.19 55.50 35.38
N VAL A 513 49.68 56.38 34.51
CA VAL A 513 49.96 57.81 34.81
C VAL A 513 48.84 58.77 34.42
N GLY A 514 47.61 58.27 34.20
CA GLY A 514 46.42 59.10 33.98
C GLY A 514 46.28 59.72 32.59
N LEU A 515 47.03 59.23 31.59
CA LEU A 515 46.96 59.69 30.20
C LEU A 515 46.08 58.76 29.33
N PRO A 516 45.50 59.28 28.23
CA PRO A 516 44.76 58.44 27.28
C PRO A 516 45.68 57.48 26.52
N GLU A 517 45.15 56.28 26.26
CA GLU A 517 45.74 55.27 25.37
C GLU A 517 45.84 55.83 23.94
N LEU A 518 46.99 55.60 23.29
CA LEU A 518 47.26 55.96 21.91
C LEU A 518 46.54 55.00 20.96
N GLN A 519 46.02 55.54 19.86
CA GLN A 519 45.42 54.75 18.79
C GLN A 519 46.47 54.41 17.72
N VAL A 520 46.42 53.19 17.18
CA VAL A 520 47.29 52.75 16.08
C VAL A 520 46.80 53.32 14.75
N THR A 521 47.70 53.76 13.87
CA THR A 521 47.38 54.02 12.45
C THR A 521 48.35 53.30 11.52
N TYR A 522 47.84 52.76 10.40
CA TYR A 522 48.69 52.04 9.44
C TYR A 522 49.83 52.89 8.87
N LYS A 523 49.63 54.20 8.74
CA LYS A 523 50.68 55.12 8.27
C LYS A 523 51.81 55.25 9.29
N LEU A 524 51.51 55.37 10.59
CA LEU A 524 52.54 55.42 11.62
C LEU A 524 53.24 54.06 11.76
N ILE A 525 52.54 52.93 11.60
CA ILE A 525 53.17 51.60 11.52
C ILE A 525 54.13 51.55 10.33
N ALA A 526 53.72 52.04 9.15
CA ALA A 526 54.58 52.09 7.96
C ALA A 526 55.80 53.01 8.13
N ALA A 527 55.66 54.14 8.84
CA ALA A 527 56.77 55.02 9.20
C ALA A 527 57.75 54.30 10.15
N ALA A 528 57.24 53.70 11.22
CA ALA A 528 58.02 52.91 12.17
C ALA A 528 58.76 51.75 11.48
N ILE A 529 58.12 51.05 10.53
CA ILE A 529 58.76 49.99 9.72
C ILE A 529 59.97 50.53 8.96
N ALA A 530 59.82 51.65 8.25
CA ALA A 530 60.91 52.27 7.50
C ALA A 530 62.01 52.84 8.41
N ASN A 531 61.65 53.36 9.58
CA ASN A 531 62.57 53.87 10.59
C ASN A 531 63.36 52.75 11.29
N ALA A 532 62.71 51.66 11.69
CA ALA A 532 63.36 50.48 12.27
C ALA A 532 64.32 49.81 11.27
N ASN A 533 63.91 49.66 10.01
CA ASN A 533 64.75 49.11 8.95
C ASN A 533 65.98 50.00 8.64
N TYR A 534 65.81 51.33 8.62
CA TYR A 534 66.95 52.26 8.51
C TYR A 534 67.90 52.12 9.70
N SER A 535 67.33 52.07 10.91
CA SER A 535 68.06 52.17 12.17
C SER A 535 68.79 50.86 12.55
N ASP A 536 68.36 49.71 12.02
CA ASP A 536 69.11 48.44 12.05
C ASP A 536 70.48 48.56 11.35
N VAL A 537 70.65 49.51 10.41
CA VAL A 537 71.90 49.74 9.68
C VAL A 537 72.57 51.07 10.05
N LYS A 538 71.83 52.02 10.65
CA LYS A 538 72.30 53.36 11.00
C LYS A 538 71.98 53.73 12.45
N PHE A 539 73.00 54.09 13.21
CA PHE A 539 72.84 54.45 14.62
C PHE A 539 72.36 55.90 14.74
N GLY A 540 71.05 56.10 14.68
CA GLY A 540 70.41 57.41 14.84
C GLY A 540 69.05 57.51 14.14
N HIS A 541 68.30 58.54 14.51
CA HIS A 541 67.02 58.91 13.93
C HIS A 541 67.09 59.13 12.42
N SER A 542 66.08 58.65 11.70
CA SER A 542 66.03 58.82 10.23
C SER A 542 65.58 60.23 9.86
N MET A 543 64.71 60.84 10.67
CA MET A 543 64.05 62.13 10.45
C MET A 543 63.38 62.24 9.06
N GLN A 544 63.02 61.12 8.43
CA GLN A 544 62.52 61.08 7.06
C GLN A 544 61.02 61.38 6.93
N PHE A 545 60.31 61.48 8.06
CA PHE A 545 58.88 61.74 8.14
C PHE A 545 58.58 62.89 9.11
N ASP A 546 57.44 63.54 8.90
CA ASP A 546 56.90 64.59 9.79
C ASP A 546 56.14 63.91 10.95
N THR A 547 56.87 63.13 11.74
CA THR A 547 56.42 62.34 12.92
C THR A 547 57.35 62.61 14.11
N SER A 548 57.06 62.06 15.28
CA SER A 548 58.01 62.02 16.40
C SER A 548 58.42 60.57 16.66
N GLU A 549 59.72 60.27 16.63
CA GLU A 549 60.27 58.92 16.71
C GLU A 549 61.06 58.69 18.02
N ASN A 550 60.77 57.59 18.72
CA ASN A 550 61.71 56.96 19.65
C ASN A 550 62.36 55.75 18.96
N LEU A 551 63.64 55.51 19.23
CA LEU A 551 64.36 54.33 18.75
C LEU A 551 64.96 53.55 19.92
N ALA A 552 65.06 52.23 19.78
CA ALA A 552 65.78 51.37 20.71
C ALA A 552 66.62 50.36 19.95
N TRP A 553 67.83 50.11 20.44
CA TRP A 553 68.69 49.01 20.00
C TRP A 553 68.85 48.04 21.17
N ASN A 554 68.23 46.87 21.09
CA ASN A 554 68.16 45.90 22.17
C ASN A 554 68.25 44.45 21.63
N TYR A 555 67.95 43.45 22.44
CA TYR A 555 68.05 42.03 22.04
C TYR A 555 66.69 41.35 21.75
N GLY A 556 65.69 42.12 21.30
CA GLY A 556 64.33 41.65 21.05
C GLY A 556 63.48 41.64 22.32
N THR A 557 63.54 42.74 23.07
CA THR A 557 62.81 42.94 24.33
C THR A 557 62.04 44.25 24.30
N ASP A 558 60.92 44.33 25.01
CA ASP A 558 60.15 45.59 25.17
C ASP A 558 61.10 46.76 25.51
N PRO A 559 61.08 47.86 24.74
CA PRO A 559 61.92 49.03 25.03
C PRO A 559 61.40 49.90 26.18
N LYS A 560 60.20 49.66 26.73
CA LYS A 560 59.66 50.39 27.89
C LYS A 560 60.67 50.53 29.05
N PRO A 561 61.41 49.50 29.50
CA PRO A 561 62.37 49.66 30.59
C PRO A 561 63.51 50.65 30.27
N GLN A 562 63.89 50.76 29.00
CA GLN A 562 64.88 51.72 28.52
C GLN A 562 64.27 53.13 28.41
N TRP A 563 63.15 53.27 27.70
CA TRP A 563 62.52 54.56 27.40
C TRP A 563 61.78 55.19 28.59
N VAL A 564 61.29 54.39 29.53
CA VAL A 564 60.36 54.85 30.57
C VAL A 564 60.96 54.64 31.95
N ASP A 565 61.26 53.39 32.33
CA ASP A 565 61.56 53.09 33.73
C ASP A 565 62.94 53.68 34.13
N GLN A 566 63.94 53.55 33.24
CA GLN A 566 65.26 54.16 33.41
C GLN A 566 65.22 55.69 33.31
N GLU A 567 64.61 56.26 32.28
CA GLU A 567 64.59 57.72 32.09
C GLU A 567 63.71 58.45 33.12
N LYS A 568 62.63 57.83 33.61
CA LYS A 568 61.85 58.41 34.71
C LYS A 568 62.70 58.55 35.98
N ALA A 569 63.52 57.55 36.31
CA ALA A 569 64.41 57.65 37.47
C ALA A 569 65.38 58.85 37.35
N PHE A 570 65.92 59.08 36.15
CA PHE A 570 66.79 60.23 35.89
C PHE A 570 66.02 61.56 36.00
N PHE A 571 64.79 61.62 35.48
CA PHE A 571 63.91 62.78 35.59
C PHE A 571 63.55 63.12 37.05
N ASP A 572 63.07 62.13 37.80
CA ASP A 572 62.63 62.29 39.19
C ASP A 572 63.79 62.79 40.07
N GLN A 573 64.98 62.21 39.92
CA GLN A 573 66.19 62.70 40.60
C GLN A 573 66.50 64.15 40.20
N ALA A 574 66.57 64.46 38.90
CA ALA A 574 66.94 65.78 38.43
C ALA A 574 65.95 66.85 38.93
N VAL A 575 64.66 66.53 39.01
CA VAL A 575 63.64 67.41 39.57
C VAL A 575 63.78 67.56 41.10
N GLN A 576 64.06 66.48 41.82
CA GLN A 576 64.28 66.52 43.26
C GLN A 576 65.53 67.33 43.64
N GLU A 577 66.62 67.16 42.91
CA GLU A 577 67.92 67.81 43.16
C GLU A 577 67.92 69.30 42.77
N LEU A 578 67.29 69.65 41.64
CA LEU A 578 67.24 71.04 41.18
C LEU A 578 66.14 71.86 41.85
N TYR A 579 65.03 71.26 42.25
CA TYR A 579 63.81 71.98 42.67
C TYR A 579 63.11 71.43 43.92
N GLY A 580 63.55 70.31 44.50
CA GLY A 580 62.96 69.74 45.72
C GLY A 580 61.56 69.13 45.54
N VAL A 581 61.14 68.88 44.30
CA VAL A 581 59.81 68.32 43.98
C VAL A 581 59.93 66.81 43.74
N THR A 582 58.93 66.03 44.15
CA THR A 582 58.87 64.57 43.95
C THR A 582 57.47 64.14 43.52
N GLY A 583 57.34 62.92 42.97
CA GLY A 583 56.03 62.33 42.64
C GLY A 583 55.37 62.84 41.35
N LEU A 584 56.10 63.56 40.49
CA LEU A 584 55.57 63.99 39.20
C LEU A 584 55.35 62.79 38.26
N ILE A 585 54.18 62.75 37.62
CA ILE A 585 53.78 61.73 36.64
C ILE A 585 52.94 62.36 35.53
N GLY A 586 52.84 61.66 34.39
CA GLY A 586 51.90 62.01 33.31
C GLY A 586 52.01 63.47 32.87
N LYS A 587 50.86 64.16 32.79
CA LYS A 587 50.82 65.56 32.36
C LYS A 587 51.69 66.48 33.23
N ASP A 588 51.68 66.29 34.55
CA ASP A 588 52.34 67.20 35.49
C ASP A 588 53.87 67.14 35.34
N ALA A 589 54.43 65.96 35.05
CA ALA A 589 55.85 65.82 34.72
C ALA A 589 56.24 66.57 33.43
N VAL A 590 55.41 66.49 32.38
CA VAL A 590 55.66 67.19 31.11
C VAL A 590 55.50 68.71 31.25
N ASP A 591 54.48 69.17 31.96
CA ASP A 591 54.26 70.59 32.25
C ASP A 591 55.42 71.16 33.08
N PHE A 592 55.89 70.41 34.09
CA PHE A 592 57.02 70.80 34.91
C PHE A 592 58.31 70.89 34.09
N TYR A 593 58.59 69.90 33.25
CA TYR A 593 59.73 69.92 32.33
C TYR A 593 59.71 71.14 31.39
N LYS A 594 58.55 71.40 30.76
CA LYS A 594 58.38 72.55 29.84
C LYS A 594 58.53 73.91 30.52
N SER A 595 58.28 73.99 31.83
CA SER A 595 58.37 75.24 32.60
C SER A 595 59.71 75.44 33.33
N HIS A 596 60.56 74.41 33.43
CA HIS A 596 61.82 74.45 34.19
C HIS A 596 63.03 74.08 33.34
N SER A 597 63.84 75.09 32.97
CA SER A 597 65.10 74.88 32.26
C SER A 597 66.20 74.39 33.21
N GLY A 598 66.84 73.27 32.86
CA GLY A 598 68.00 72.73 33.59
C GLY A 598 67.98 71.21 33.70
N ILE A 599 66.79 70.59 33.73
CA ILE A 599 66.59 69.14 33.94
C ILE A 599 67.41 68.30 32.96
N GLU A 600 67.23 68.50 31.65
CA GLU A 600 67.98 67.77 30.61
C GLU A 600 69.50 67.97 30.71
N SER A 601 69.94 69.19 31.08
CA SER A 601 71.36 69.51 31.25
C SER A 601 71.97 68.85 32.50
N TYR A 602 71.20 68.70 33.57
CA TYR A 602 71.58 67.92 34.74
C TYR A 602 71.66 66.44 34.37
N VAL A 603 70.65 65.89 33.69
CA VAL A 603 70.65 64.47 33.31
C VAL A 603 71.85 64.11 32.44
N ASN A 604 72.14 64.91 31.40
CA ASN A 604 73.30 64.72 30.53
C ASN A 604 74.66 64.79 31.27
N GLN A 605 74.76 65.55 32.36
CA GLN A 605 76.01 65.72 33.13
C GLN A 605 76.19 64.63 34.21
N HIS A 606 75.11 64.18 34.83
CA HIS A 606 75.13 63.32 36.00
C HIS A 606 74.90 61.83 35.69
N PHE A 607 74.32 61.50 34.53
CA PHE A 607 73.96 60.13 34.15
C PHE A 607 74.54 59.72 32.80
N LYS A 608 74.77 58.42 32.63
CA LYS A 608 75.24 57.83 31.37
C LYS A 608 74.55 56.51 31.08
N VAL A 609 74.14 56.32 29.83
CA VAL A 609 73.64 55.05 29.29
C VAL A 609 74.58 54.59 28.19
N ALA A 610 75.06 53.34 28.28
CA ALA A 610 76.05 52.76 27.34
C ALA A 610 77.31 53.63 27.07
N GLY A 611 77.70 54.48 28.02
CA GLY A 611 78.85 55.40 27.92
C GLY A 611 78.54 56.78 27.34
N TYR A 612 77.35 56.99 26.77
CA TYR A 612 76.85 58.28 26.29
C TYR A 612 76.14 59.05 27.41
N PRO A 613 76.07 60.40 27.35
CA PRO A 613 75.18 61.19 28.20
C PRO A 613 73.74 60.66 28.13
N ALA A 614 73.08 60.52 29.27
CA ALA A 614 71.67 60.16 29.29
C ALA A 614 70.78 61.37 28.96
N THR A 615 69.55 61.09 28.55
CA THR A 615 68.49 62.08 28.31
C THR A 615 67.22 61.65 29.06
N VAL A 616 66.19 62.49 29.07
CA VAL A 616 64.82 62.10 29.51
C VAL A 616 63.80 62.19 28.37
N GLY A 617 64.29 62.22 27.13
CA GLY A 617 63.52 62.51 25.93
C GLY A 617 62.51 61.43 25.57
N HIS A 618 62.88 60.15 25.68
CA HIS A 618 61.98 59.05 25.36
C HIS A 618 60.85 58.95 26.38
N TYR A 619 61.15 59.13 27.67
CA TYR A 619 60.16 59.13 28.74
C TYR A 619 59.14 60.26 28.53
N LEU A 620 59.62 61.49 28.41
CA LEU A 620 58.77 62.67 28.22
C LEU A 620 57.95 62.60 26.92
N HIS A 621 58.46 61.95 25.87
CA HIS A 621 57.69 61.65 24.67
C HIS A 621 56.57 60.64 24.96
N VAL A 622 56.87 59.51 25.61
CA VAL A 622 55.87 58.48 25.97
C VAL A 622 54.76 59.05 26.86
N ILE A 623 55.09 59.92 27.82
CA ILE A 623 54.10 60.59 28.69
C ILE A 623 53.58 61.92 28.14
N SER A 624 53.87 62.27 26.89
CA SER A 624 53.36 63.52 26.31
C SER A 624 51.81 63.50 26.24
N PRO A 625 51.11 64.51 26.80
CA PRO A 625 49.67 64.63 26.66
C PRO A 625 49.25 65.13 25.26
N GLU A 626 50.21 65.54 24.44
CA GLU A 626 49.96 66.11 23.10
C GLU A 626 49.88 65.02 22.02
N ILE A 627 50.47 63.84 22.25
CA ILE A 627 50.39 62.69 21.34
C ILE A 627 49.10 61.88 21.55
N GLY A 628 48.51 61.40 20.46
CA GLY A 628 47.27 60.60 20.47
C GLY A 628 47.27 59.39 19.55
N TYR A 629 48.26 59.30 18.66
CA TYR A 629 48.37 58.24 17.66
C TYR A 629 49.79 57.67 17.70
N MET A 630 49.90 56.37 17.43
CA MET A 630 51.18 55.67 17.36
C MET A 630 51.26 54.67 16.20
N GLY A 631 52.48 54.27 15.91
CA GLY A 631 52.83 53.04 15.22
C GLY A 631 54.16 52.56 15.75
N MET A 632 54.32 51.23 15.80
CA MET A 632 55.54 50.60 16.27
C MET A 632 55.96 49.48 15.33
N ALA A 633 57.26 49.28 15.20
CA ALA A 633 57.83 48.22 14.39
C ALA A 633 59.11 47.68 15.01
N VAL A 634 59.35 46.39 14.80
CA VAL A 634 60.55 45.64 15.22
C VAL A 634 61.32 45.25 13.96
N CYS A 635 62.60 45.58 13.86
CA CYS A 635 63.51 44.99 12.88
C CYS A 635 64.40 43.97 13.58
N SER A 636 64.30 42.70 13.20
CA SER A 636 65.01 41.58 13.83
C SER A 636 66.22 41.09 13.03
N LYS A 637 66.69 41.87 12.03
CA LYS A 637 67.88 41.57 11.22
C LYS A 637 69.16 41.48 12.06
N GLY A 638 69.34 42.38 13.03
CA GLY A 638 70.53 42.39 13.88
C GLY A 638 71.78 42.92 13.18
N THR A 639 71.63 43.69 12.09
CA THR A 639 72.75 44.12 11.23
C THR A 639 73.76 44.96 12.01
N MET A 640 73.28 45.76 12.98
CA MET A 640 74.11 46.48 13.92
C MET A 640 74.36 45.67 15.19
N ASN A 641 75.56 45.09 15.32
CA ASN A 641 76.05 44.42 16.53
C ASN A 641 75.17 43.28 17.08
N GLY A 642 74.26 42.73 16.28
CA GLY A 642 73.26 41.74 16.72
C GLY A 642 72.07 42.33 17.47
N TRP A 643 71.91 43.66 17.47
CA TRP A 643 70.76 44.34 18.10
C TRP A 643 69.54 44.34 17.20
N GLN A 644 68.41 43.89 17.73
CA GLN A 644 67.11 44.21 17.14
C GLN A 644 66.84 45.70 17.34
N THR A 645 66.17 46.31 16.36
CA THR A 645 65.91 47.74 16.36
C THR A 645 64.41 48.00 16.37
N ASP A 646 63.95 48.67 17.42
CA ASP A 646 62.54 49.07 17.54
C ASP A 646 62.39 50.55 17.20
N SER A 647 61.30 50.88 16.50
CA SER A 647 60.90 52.26 16.25
C SER A 647 59.48 52.48 16.72
N PHE A 648 59.25 53.58 17.44
CA PHE A 648 57.96 54.03 17.92
C PHE A 648 57.69 55.45 17.41
N ASP A 649 56.83 55.54 16.40
CA ASP A 649 56.43 56.77 15.71
C ASP A 649 55.09 57.27 16.25
N THR A 650 54.97 58.56 16.54
CA THR A 650 53.73 59.17 17.04
C THR A 650 53.29 60.40 16.24
N ALA A 651 52.02 60.77 16.43
CA ALA A 651 51.47 62.03 15.94
C ALA A 651 50.60 62.75 17.00
N ASN A 652 50.64 64.08 16.94
CA ASN A 652 49.96 64.97 17.87
C ASN A 652 48.44 65.08 17.62
N LEU A 653 47.66 65.16 18.70
CA LEU A 653 46.20 65.28 18.73
C LEU A 653 45.65 66.50 17.98
N GLY A 654 46.39 67.62 18.00
CA GLY A 654 45.98 68.89 17.39
C GLY A 654 46.27 69.01 15.89
N TRP A 655 46.90 68.02 15.26
CA TRP A 655 47.49 68.16 13.92
C TRP A 655 46.50 67.89 12.77
N ALA A 656 45.44 68.68 12.72
CA ALA A 656 44.44 68.59 11.65
C ALA A 656 45.09 68.85 10.28
N GLY A 657 45.03 67.85 9.38
CA GLY A 657 45.51 67.94 7.99
C GLY A 657 46.82 67.21 7.67
N SER A 658 47.58 66.72 8.66
CA SER A 658 48.80 65.93 8.40
C SER A 658 48.52 64.53 7.83
N GLY A 659 47.32 64.01 8.10
CA GLY A 659 46.87 62.70 7.64
C GLY A 659 47.59 61.52 8.30
N TRP A 660 48.40 61.72 9.34
CA TRP A 660 48.99 60.65 10.16
C TRP A 660 47.97 60.00 11.10
N ASN A 661 46.91 60.74 11.42
CA ASN A 661 45.78 60.34 12.27
C ASN A 661 44.62 59.67 11.50
N MET A 662 44.84 59.23 10.25
CA MET A 662 43.78 58.60 9.44
C MET A 662 43.50 57.16 9.88
N ASN A 663 42.22 56.81 9.97
CA ASN A 663 41.71 55.49 10.36
C ASN A 663 42.34 54.94 11.66
N PRO A 664 42.24 55.68 12.78
CA PRO A 664 42.76 55.24 14.07
C PRO A 664 41.97 54.03 14.59
N MET A 665 42.68 53.09 15.23
CA MET A 665 42.12 51.90 15.85
C MET A 665 42.81 51.57 17.17
N SER A 666 42.20 50.74 18.03
CA SER A 666 42.88 50.22 19.21
C SER A 666 43.97 49.21 18.83
N VAL A 667 44.90 48.94 19.76
CA VAL A 667 45.94 47.91 19.57
C VAL A 667 45.31 46.53 19.37
N ASP A 668 44.24 46.21 20.11
CA ASP A 668 43.52 44.94 19.98
C ASP A 668 42.79 44.81 18.63
N GLU A 669 42.23 45.91 18.10
CA GLU A 669 41.60 45.91 16.77
C GLU A 669 42.64 45.72 15.66
N TYR A 670 43.83 46.33 15.80
CA TYR A 670 44.96 46.10 14.89
C TYR A 670 45.44 44.64 14.94
N GLU A 671 45.65 44.09 16.14
CA GLU A 671 46.04 42.70 16.37
C GLU A 671 45.03 41.71 15.77
N GLN A 672 43.74 41.94 15.97
CA GLN A 672 42.68 41.09 15.42
C GLN A 672 42.72 41.08 13.89
N LYS A 673 42.89 42.24 13.24
CA LYS A 673 42.97 42.33 11.77
C LYS A 673 44.24 41.65 11.23
N LEU A 674 45.38 41.87 11.86
CA LEU A 674 46.66 41.26 11.45
C LEU A 674 46.64 39.74 11.63
N THR A 675 46.18 39.26 12.79
CA THR A 675 46.05 37.83 13.09
C THR A 675 45.05 37.14 12.15
N SER A 676 43.92 37.78 11.87
CA SER A 676 42.92 37.25 10.91
C SER A 676 43.49 37.13 9.50
N TYR A 677 44.25 38.13 9.04
CA TYR A 677 44.94 38.10 7.75
C TYR A 677 45.97 36.94 7.69
N ILE A 678 46.83 36.81 8.71
CA ILE A 678 47.85 35.75 8.79
C ILE A 678 47.21 34.36 8.82
N ASN A 679 46.13 34.17 9.57
CA ASN A 679 45.42 32.89 9.64
C ASN A 679 44.73 32.53 8.31
N GLY A 680 44.16 33.52 7.61
CA GLY A 680 43.60 33.33 6.28
C GLY A 680 44.63 32.80 5.27
N LEU A 681 45.87 33.29 5.35
CA LEU A 681 46.99 32.83 4.51
C LEU A 681 47.48 31.43 4.89
N LYS A 682 47.68 31.17 6.19
CA LYS A 682 48.21 29.87 6.68
C LYS A 682 47.24 28.70 6.42
N ASN A 683 45.93 28.95 6.41
CA ASN A 683 44.91 27.90 6.23
C ASN A 683 44.69 27.43 4.77
N ALA A 684 45.25 28.12 3.76
CA ALA A 684 45.00 27.81 2.35
C ALA A 684 45.47 26.39 1.96
N LYS A 685 46.54 25.87 2.58
CA LYS A 685 47.04 24.51 2.33
C LYS A 685 46.06 23.44 2.82
N SER A 686 45.54 23.59 4.04
CA SER A 686 44.57 22.66 4.62
C SER A 686 43.26 22.61 3.81
N ALA A 687 42.84 23.75 3.23
CA ALA A 687 41.68 23.81 2.34
C ALA A 687 41.88 23.03 1.04
N LEU A 688 43.08 23.07 0.45
CA LEU A 688 43.43 22.27 -0.73
C LEU A 688 43.48 20.77 -0.42
N ASP A 689 44.10 20.39 0.71
CA ASP A 689 44.21 18.99 1.11
C ASP A 689 42.80 18.39 1.40
N ALA A 690 41.89 19.18 2.00
CA ALA A 690 40.48 18.81 2.17
C ALA A 690 39.72 18.69 0.84
N ALA A 691 39.92 19.62 -0.11
CA ALA A 691 39.29 19.54 -1.43
C ALA A 691 39.73 18.29 -2.22
N LYS A 692 41.00 17.90 -2.11
CA LYS A 692 41.53 16.66 -2.73
C LYS A 692 40.93 15.40 -2.11
N ALA A 693 40.69 15.39 -0.80
CA ALA A 693 40.00 14.29 -0.12
C ALA A 693 38.53 14.17 -0.58
N ASP A 694 37.81 15.29 -0.72
CA ASP A 694 36.43 15.29 -1.25
C ASP A 694 36.39 14.77 -2.69
N LEU A 695 37.31 15.21 -3.56
CA LEU A 695 37.43 14.70 -4.94
C LEU A 695 37.64 13.18 -4.99
N ALA A 696 38.56 12.64 -4.19
CA ALA A 696 38.81 11.20 -4.13
C ALA A 696 37.56 10.43 -3.67
N SER A 697 36.82 10.95 -2.69
CA SER A 697 35.54 10.40 -2.25
C SER A 697 34.48 10.41 -3.38
N LYS A 698 34.37 11.52 -4.13
CA LYS A 698 33.43 11.59 -5.28
C LYS A 698 33.81 10.61 -6.39
N GLN A 699 35.10 10.44 -6.67
CA GLN A 699 35.58 9.48 -7.68
C GLN A 699 35.25 8.03 -7.28
N GLN A 700 35.39 7.68 -6.00
CA GLN A 700 34.99 6.37 -5.49
C GLN A 700 33.46 6.17 -5.59
N ALA A 701 32.67 7.18 -5.27
CA ALA A 701 31.22 7.14 -5.41
C ALA A 701 30.77 6.96 -6.88
N ALA A 702 31.40 7.66 -7.81
CA ALA A 702 31.14 7.51 -9.26
C ALA A 702 31.50 6.11 -9.78
N ALA A 703 32.63 5.53 -9.32
CA ALA A 703 32.99 4.15 -9.64
C ALA A 703 31.97 3.13 -9.07
N GLY A 704 31.47 3.35 -7.85
CA GLY A 704 30.39 2.55 -7.27
C GLY A 704 29.09 2.64 -8.08
N ALA A 705 28.68 3.84 -8.47
CA ALA A 705 27.51 4.05 -9.32
C ALA A 705 27.66 3.37 -10.70
N ALA A 706 28.86 3.40 -11.30
CA ALA A 706 29.13 2.70 -12.55
C ALA A 706 29.01 1.17 -12.42
N ALA A 707 29.49 0.58 -11.31
CA ALA A 707 29.29 -0.85 -11.02
C ALA A 707 27.79 -1.19 -10.83
N THR A 708 27.02 -0.31 -10.17
CA THR A 708 25.56 -0.47 -10.05
C THR A 708 24.87 -0.42 -11.40
N VAL A 709 25.28 0.47 -12.32
CA VAL A 709 24.74 0.50 -13.69
C VAL A 709 24.96 -0.83 -14.41
N GLN A 710 26.15 -1.45 -14.30
CA GLN A 710 26.40 -2.75 -14.91
C GLN A 710 25.50 -3.84 -14.31
N GLN A 711 25.40 -3.92 -12.97
CA GLN A 711 24.54 -4.89 -12.31
C GLN A 711 23.06 -4.77 -12.74
N LYS A 712 22.56 -3.54 -12.90
CA LYS A 712 21.18 -3.30 -13.35
C LYS A 712 21.01 -3.57 -14.85
N GLN A 713 22.06 -3.43 -15.67
CA GLN A 713 22.04 -3.82 -17.08
C GLN A 713 21.94 -5.35 -17.21
N ASP A 714 22.79 -6.09 -16.48
CA ASP A 714 22.77 -7.56 -16.47
C ASP A 714 21.40 -8.10 -16.00
N ALA A 715 20.76 -7.42 -15.04
CA ALA A 715 19.41 -7.75 -14.58
C ALA A 715 18.32 -7.47 -15.62
N ALA A 716 18.40 -6.34 -16.35
CA ALA A 716 17.47 -6.01 -17.43
C ALA A 716 17.61 -6.98 -18.62
N ASP A 717 18.83 -7.38 -18.96
CA ASP A 717 19.12 -8.35 -20.01
C ASP A 717 18.63 -9.76 -19.61
N SER A 718 18.78 -10.12 -18.32
CA SER A 718 18.22 -11.37 -17.77
C SER A 718 16.69 -11.38 -17.79
N ALA A 719 16.05 -10.25 -17.48
CA ALA A 719 14.60 -10.12 -17.54
C ALA A 719 14.08 -10.20 -19.00
N GLN A 720 14.82 -9.66 -19.97
CA GLN A 720 14.53 -9.83 -21.40
C GLN A 720 14.58 -11.31 -21.81
N ALA A 721 15.60 -12.06 -21.39
CA ALA A 721 15.67 -13.50 -21.64
C ALA A 721 14.48 -14.27 -21.02
N GLY A 722 13.99 -13.83 -19.86
CA GLY A 722 12.76 -14.36 -19.24
C GLY A 722 11.50 -14.09 -20.08
N VAL A 723 11.36 -12.90 -20.67
CA VAL A 723 10.27 -12.55 -21.61
C VAL A 723 10.31 -13.45 -22.85
N ASP A 724 11.50 -13.69 -23.40
CA ASP A 724 11.66 -14.50 -24.61
C ASP A 724 11.38 -15.99 -24.34
N ALA A 725 11.77 -16.50 -23.16
CA ALA A 725 11.41 -17.84 -22.70
C ALA A 725 9.88 -18.00 -22.52
N ALA A 726 9.22 -17.06 -21.85
CA ALA A 726 7.76 -17.11 -21.67
C ALA A 726 7.00 -17.05 -23.01
N LYS A 727 7.52 -16.31 -24.01
CA LYS A 727 6.96 -16.28 -25.38
C LYS A 727 7.15 -17.60 -26.13
N GLN A 728 8.24 -18.33 -25.86
CA GLN A 728 8.42 -19.69 -26.35
C GLN A 728 7.42 -20.66 -25.69
N ASP A 729 7.21 -20.57 -24.37
CA ASP A 729 6.21 -21.39 -23.65
C ASP A 729 4.79 -21.17 -24.19
N VAL A 730 4.40 -19.94 -24.54
CA VAL A 730 3.12 -19.65 -25.23
C VAL A 730 3.04 -20.38 -26.58
N THR A 731 4.14 -20.42 -27.34
CA THR A 731 4.19 -21.10 -28.64
C THR A 731 4.02 -22.61 -28.48
N ASP A 732 4.65 -23.21 -27.47
CA ASP A 732 4.55 -24.66 -27.22
C ASP A 732 3.22 -25.05 -26.58
N ALA A 733 2.64 -24.22 -25.71
CA ALA A 733 1.29 -24.40 -25.21
C ALA A 733 0.23 -24.27 -26.33
N GLN A 734 0.43 -23.38 -27.31
CA GLN A 734 -0.45 -23.28 -28.48
C GLN A 734 -0.39 -24.55 -29.33
N ARG A 735 0.81 -25.11 -29.57
CA ARG A 735 0.96 -26.42 -30.23
C ARG A 735 0.24 -27.54 -29.50
N ALA A 736 0.26 -27.54 -28.16
CA ALA A 736 -0.47 -28.51 -27.35
C ALA A 736 -2.00 -28.36 -27.49
N VAL A 737 -2.52 -27.13 -27.54
CA VAL A 737 -3.93 -26.85 -27.84
C VAL A 737 -4.31 -27.36 -29.24
N ASP A 738 -3.48 -27.11 -30.24
CA ASP A 738 -3.79 -27.51 -31.62
C ASP A 738 -3.76 -29.04 -31.79
N ALA A 739 -2.85 -29.73 -31.09
CA ALA A 739 -2.84 -31.20 -31.00
C ALA A 739 -4.07 -31.75 -30.28
N ALA A 740 -4.48 -31.16 -29.14
CA ALA A 740 -5.66 -31.58 -28.40
C ALA A 740 -6.97 -31.35 -29.17
N LYS A 741 -7.06 -30.28 -29.98
CA LYS A 741 -8.17 -30.06 -30.92
C LYS A 741 -8.24 -31.11 -32.02
N ALA A 742 -7.09 -31.54 -32.54
CA ALA A 742 -7.04 -32.59 -33.56
C ALA A 742 -7.49 -33.95 -33.01
N ASP A 743 -7.07 -34.31 -31.79
CA ASP A 743 -7.54 -35.51 -31.10
C ASP A 743 -9.04 -35.43 -30.79
N LEU A 744 -9.52 -34.30 -30.24
CA LEU A 744 -10.95 -34.05 -29.99
C LEU A 744 -11.80 -34.23 -31.26
N ALA A 745 -11.34 -33.73 -32.41
CA ALA A 745 -12.03 -33.94 -33.69
C ALA A 745 -12.05 -35.43 -34.11
N SER A 746 -10.94 -36.16 -33.90
CA SER A 746 -10.85 -37.59 -34.18
C SER A 746 -11.76 -38.43 -33.27
N LYS A 747 -11.84 -38.11 -31.97
CA LYS A 747 -12.77 -38.79 -31.04
C LYS A 747 -14.23 -38.48 -31.36
N GLN A 748 -14.55 -37.26 -31.79
CA GLN A 748 -15.90 -36.90 -32.23
C GLN A 748 -16.33 -37.66 -33.49
N GLN A 749 -15.40 -37.94 -34.40
CA GLN A 749 -15.62 -38.84 -35.53
C GLN A 749 -15.83 -40.29 -35.05
N GLY A 750 -15.02 -40.80 -34.13
CA GLY A 750 -15.17 -42.15 -33.57
C GLY A 750 -16.54 -42.42 -32.93
N VAL A 751 -17.10 -41.44 -32.22
CA VAL A 751 -18.49 -41.50 -31.71
C VAL A 751 -19.52 -41.59 -32.83
N THR A 752 -19.29 -40.89 -33.95
CA THR A 752 -20.19 -40.92 -35.13
C THR A 752 -20.15 -42.29 -35.83
N GLU A 753 -18.96 -42.88 -35.92
CA GLU A 753 -18.77 -44.23 -36.48
C GLU A 753 -19.41 -45.29 -35.59
N ALA A 754 -19.18 -45.26 -34.27
CA ALA A 754 -19.78 -46.19 -33.32
C ALA A 754 -21.32 -46.07 -33.24
N GLN A 755 -21.87 -44.86 -33.37
CA GLN A 755 -23.33 -44.66 -33.47
C GLN A 755 -23.89 -45.29 -34.75
N THR A 756 -23.16 -45.19 -35.86
CA THR A 756 -23.56 -45.82 -37.13
C THR A 756 -23.56 -47.35 -37.03
N GLU A 757 -22.57 -47.95 -36.37
CA GLU A 757 -22.53 -49.39 -36.10
C GLU A 757 -23.66 -49.85 -35.17
N LEU A 758 -24.01 -49.07 -34.14
CA LEU A 758 -25.13 -49.36 -33.25
C LEU A 758 -26.47 -49.36 -33.99
N ASP A 759 -26.70 -48.39 -34.88
CA ASP A 759 -27.95 -48.31 -35.64
C ASP A 759 -28.04 -49.41 -36.71
N ALA A 760 -26.92 -49.83 -37.29
CA ALA A 760 -26.85 -51.03 -38.13
C ALA A 760 -27.18 -52.31 -37.34
N ALA A 761 -26.59 -52.50 -36.16
CA ALA A 761 -26.86 -53.65 -35.29
C ALA A 761 -28.34 -53.74 -34.85
N LYS A 762 -28.98 -52.59 -34.57
CA LYS A 762 -30.43 -52.54 -34.28
C LYS A 762 -31.27 -52.96 -35.50
N SER A 763 -30.91 -52.49 -36.70
CA SER A 763 -31.58 -52.90 -37.94
C SER A 763 -31.46 -54.41 -38.19
N ASP A 764 -30.30 -55.01 -37.89
CA ASP A 764 -30.10 -56.46 -38.00
C ASP A 764 -30.93 -57.24 -36.97
N LEU A 765 -31.06 -56.74 -35.73
CA LEU A 765 -31.94 -57.30 -34.70
C LEU A 765 -33.42 -57.24 -35.11
N ASP A 766 -33.89 -56.12 -35.65
CA ASP A 766 -35.26 -55.98 -36.15
C ASP A 766 -35.54 -56.95 -37.31
N ALA A 767 -34.59 -57.11 -38.23
CA ALA A 767 -34.68 -58.09 -39.32
C ALA A 767 -34.69 -59.55 -38.81
N ALA A 768 -33.89 -59.86 -37.78
CA ALA A 768 -33.87 -61.17 -37.15
C ALA A 768 -35.20 -61.48 -36.43
N ASN A 769 -35.75 -60.51 -35.70
CA ASN A 769 -37.06 -60.63 -35.03
C ASN A 769 -38.21 -60.82 -36.04
N ALA A 770 -38.22 -60.06 -37.14
CA ALA A 770 -39.20 -60.26 -38.22
C ALA A 770 -39.10 -61.66 -38.85
N ALA A 771 -37.89 -62.21 -38.98
CA ALA A 771 -37.67 -63.58 -39.44
C ALA A 771 -38.17 -64.63 -38.42
N VAL A 772 -38.03 -64.37 -37.11
CA VAL A 772 -38.61 -65.21 -36.04
C VAL A 772 -40.14 -65.23 -36.11
N ASP A 773 -40.80 -64.09 -36.27
CA ASP A 773 -42.27 -64.04 -36.35
C ASP A 773 -42.83 -64.66 -37.64
N THR A 774 -42.10 -64.54 -38.74
CA THR A 774 -42.37 -65.28 -39.97
C THR A 774 -42.24 -66.79 -39.75
N ALA A 775 -41.22 -67.25 -39.01
CA ALA A 775 -41.03 -68.66 -38.67
C ALA A 775 -42.12 -69.18 -37.71
N LYS A 776 -42.54 -68.40 -36.69
CA LYS A 776 -43.68 -68.73 -35.81
C LYS A 776 -44.97 -68.91 -36.62
N SER A 777 -45.25 -67.98 -37.53
CA SER A 777 -46.41 -68.05 -38.43
C SER A 777 -46.37 -69.28 -39.33
N THR A 778 -45.18 -69.66 -39.80
CA THR A 778 -44.96 -70.89 -40.57
C THR A 778 -45.23 -72.14 -39.72
N VAL A 779 -44.74 -72.21 -38.48
CA VAL A 779 -45.03 -73.32 -37.54
C VAL A 779 -46.54 -73.45 -37.29
N GLN A 780 -47.26 -72.34 -37.06
CA GLN A 780 -48.71 -72.37 -36.88
C GLN A 780 -49.45 -72.91 -38.12
N GLN A 781 -49.06 -72.51 -39.33
CA GLN A 781 -49.64 -73.06 -40.56
C GLN A 781 -49.38 -74.56 -40.72
N LYS A 782 -48.18 -75.03 -40.37
CA LYS A 782 -47.84 -76.47 -40.41
C LYS A 782 -48.58 -77.27 -39.34
N GLN A 783 -48.79 -76.69 -38.15
CA GLN A 783 -49.61 -77.31 -37.10
C GLN A 783 -51.05 -77.51 -37.57
N VAL A 784 -51.69 -76.46 -38.12
CA VAL A 784 -53.06 -76.54 -38.65
C VAL A 784 -53.17 -77.58 -39.79
N ALA A 785 -52.15 -77.68 -40.65
CA ALA A 785 -52.11 -78.68 -41.71
C ALA A 785 -51.97 -80.12 -41.18
N PHE A 786 -51.14 -80.32 -40.13
CA PHE A 786 -51.00 -81.60 -39.45
C PHE A 786 -52.30 -82.01 -38.73
N ASP A 787 -52.92 -81.10 -37.99
CA ASP A 787 -54.18 -81.35 -37.28
C ASP A 787 -55.31 -81.74 -38.26
N ALA A 788 -55.37 -81.07 -39.41
CA ALA A 788 -56.31 -81.40 -40.49
C ALA A 788 -56.05 -82.77 -41.13
N ALA A 789 -54.77 -83.14 -41.36
CA ALA A 789 -54.41 -84.46 -41.85
C ALA A 789 -54.78 -85.58 -40.85
N ASN A 790 -54.58 -85.34 -39.55
CA ASN A 790 -54.90 -86.29 -38.50
C ASN A 790 -56.43 -86.46 -38.29
N ALA A 791 -57.20 -85.37 -38.48
CA ALA A 791 -58.66 -85.43 -38.55
C ALA A 791 -59.16 -86.23 -39.78
N ALA A 792 -58.47 -86.15 -40.92
CA ALA A 792 -58.78 -86.96 -42.09
C ALA A 792 -58.53 -88.46 -41.85
N VAL A 793 -57.43 -88.83 -41.18
CA VAL A 793 -57.16 -90.22 -40.74
C VAL A 793 -58.32 -90.75 -39.89
N THR A 794 -58.74 -89.98 -38.88
CA THR A 794 -59.87 -90.34 -37.99
C THR A 794 -61.18 -90.53 -38.77
N THR A 795 -61.42 -89.68 -39.77
CA THR A 795 -62.63 -89.73 -40.60
C THR A 795 -62.64 -90.96 -41.52
N VAL A 796 -61.51 -91.30 -42.15
CA VAL A 796 -61.40 -92.48 -43.02
C VAL A 796 -61.45 -93.79 -42.21
N GLN A 797 -60.82 -93.82 -41.03
CA GLN A 797 -60.94 -94.94 -40.09
C GLN A 797 -62.41 -95.23 -39.74
N SER A 798 -63.18 -94.19 -39.43
CA SER A 798 -64.62 -94.32 -39.12
C SER A 798 -65.45 -94.86 -40.29
N LYS A 799 -65.07 -94.55 -41.54
CA LYS A 799 -65.71 -95.11 -42.75
C LYS A 799 -65.36 -96.59 -42.96
N LEU A 800 -64.10 -96.96 -42.73
CA LEU A 800 -63.65 -98.34 -42.83
C LEU A 800 -64.40 -99.26 -41.86
N ASP A 801 -64.61 -98.80 -40.63
CA ASP A 801 -65.33 -99.55 -39.60
C ASP A 801 -66.81 -99.72 -39.97
N ALA A 802 -67.44 -98.73 -40.62
CA ALA A 802 -68.79 -98.85 -41.16
C ALA A 802 -68.89 -99.81 -42.38
N ALA A 803 -67.89 -99.82 -43.27
CA ALA A 803 -67.86 -100.72 -44.43
C ALA A 803 -67.70 -102.21 -44.04
N LYS A 804 -66.97 -102.47 -42.94
CA LYS A 804 -66.88 -103.81 -42.33
C LYS A 804 -68.25 -104.29 -41.81
N ALA A 805 -68.98 -103.42 -41.12
CA ALA A 805 -70.31 -103.73 -40.59
C ALA A 805 -71.36 -104.02 -41.69
N ASP A 806 -71.37 -103.30 -42.80
CA ASP A 806 -72.29 -103.61 -43.92
C ASP A 806 -71.93 -104.95 -44.60
N THR A 807 -70.64 -105.28 -44.70
CA THR A 807 -70.17 -106.57 -45.23
C THR A 807 -70.66 -107.76 -44.38
N GLU A 808 -70.65 -107.64 -43.06
CA GLU A 808 -71.23 -108.64 -42.15
C GLU A 808 -72.76 -108.74 -42.32
N ALA A 809 -73.47 -107.61 -42.47
CA ALA A 809 -74.92 -107.60 -42.66
C ALA A 809 -75.36 -108.28 -43.97
N LYS A 810 -74.64 -108.11 -45.10
CA LYS A 810 -74.98 -108.79 -46.36
C LYS A 810 -74.74 -110.30 -46.31
N GLN A 811 -73.84 -110.78 -45.45
CA GLN A 811 -73.55 -112.21 -45.29
C GLN A 811 -74.75 -112.97 -44.70
N GLN A 812 -75.60 -112.31 -43.90
CA GLN A 812 -76.80 -112.89 -43.29
C GLN A 812 -77.96 -113.04 -44.30
N GLY A 813 -78.12 -112.11 -45.25
CA GLY A 813 -79.24 -112.13 -46.21
C GLY A 813 -79.26 -113.33 -47.17
N VAL A 814 -78.10 -113.96 -47.41
CA VAL A 814 -77.97 -115.21 -48.18
C VAL A 814 -78.60 -116.40 -47.43
N THR A 815 -78.64 -116.36 -46.10
CA THR A 815 -79.26 -117.40 -45.27
C THR A 815 -80.79 -117.36 -45.37
N ASP A 816 -81.38 -116.17 -45.35
CA ASP A 816 -82.84 -115.99 -45.34
C ASP A 816 -83.48 -116.33 -46.70
N ALA A 817 -82.78 -116.08 -47.81
CA ALA A 817 -83.25 -116.41 -49.16
C ALA A 817 -83.53 -117.91 -49.39
N ASN A 818 -82.94 -118.81 -48.58
CA ASN A 818 -83.21 -120.24 -48.63
C ASN A 818 -84.51 -120.67 -47.93
N ALA A 819 -85.11 -119.83 -47.08
CA ALA A 819 -86.34 -120.15 -46.34
C ALA A 819 -87.62 -119.86 -47.15
N ASP A 820 -87.57 -118.90 -48.09
CA ASP A 820 -88.73 -118.39 -48.85
C ASP A 820 -89.33 -119.40 -49.84
N LEU A 821 -88.58 -120.43 -50.25
CA LEU A 821 -89.02 -121.45 -51.21
C LEU A 821 -90.27 -122.24 -50.76
N ALA A 822 -90.59 -122.20 -49.45
CA ALA A 822 -91.71 -122.95 -48.87
C ALA A 822 -93.08 -122.21 -48.88
N LYS A 823 -93.14 -120.91 -49.23
CA LYS A 823 -94.33 -120.07 -48.96
C LYS A 823 -95.27 -119.84 -50.17
N PHE A 824 -95.10 -120.58 -51.26
CA PHE A 824 -95.62 -120.18 -52.57
C PHE A 824 -97.16 -120.24 -52.79
N PHE A 825 -97.97 -120.74 -51.87
CA PHE A 825 -99.38 -121.10 -52.18
C PHE A 825 -100.48 -120.06 -51.85
N GLN A 826 -100.16 -118.83 -51.39
CA GLN A 826 -101.17 -118.02 -50.68
C GLN A 826 -101.83 -116.84 -51.44
N ASP A 827 -101.08 -115.99 -52.16
CA ASP A 827 -101.51 -114.59 -52.37
C ASP A 827 -101.74 -114.17 -53.84
N VAL A 828 -102.74 -114.80 -54.48
CA VAL A 828 -103.28 -114.43 -55.81
C VAL A 828 -104.47 -113.43 -55.71
N ALA A 829 -104.83 -113.00 -54.50
CA ALA A 829 -106.12 -112.34 -54.23
C ALA A 829 -106.27 -110.89 -54.73
N ASP A 830 -105.30 -110.00 -54.49
CA ASP A 830 -105.56 -108.55 -54.42
C ASP A 830 -105.39 -107.80 -55.75
N ALA A 831 -106.09 -108.28 -56.78
CA ALA A 831 -106.13 -107.66 -58.10
C ALA A 831 -106.87 -106.29 -58.11
N LYS A 832 -106.44 -105.40 -59.03
CA LYS A 832 -107.19 -104.23 -59.58
C LYS A 832 -107.50 -103.08 -58.57
N LYS A 833 -106.85 -101.91 -58.59
CA LYS A 833 -106.69 -100.91 -59.70
C LYS A 833 -108.00 -100.62 -60.44
N VAL A 834 -108.64 -99.44 -60.26
CA VAL A 834 -109.48 -98.72 -61.28
C VAL A 834 -110.14 -97.36 -60.88
N LEU A 835 -110.23 -96.93 -59.61
CA LEU A 835 -111.12 -95.81 -59.21
C LEU A 835 -110.80 -94.39 -59.78
N ASP A 836 -109.61 -94.16 -60.32
CA ASP A 836 -109.04 -92.82 -60.60
C ASP A 836 -109.56 -92.08 -61.86
N THR A 837 -110.87 -91.89 -62.07
CA THR A 837 -111.36 -91.18 -63.30
C THR A 837 -112.54 -90.21 -63.11
N ALA A 838 -113.13 -90.05 -61.92
CA ALA A 838 -114.42 -89.36 -61.73
C ALA A 838 -114.39 -87.82 -61.49
N LYS A 839 -113.36 -87.06 -61.94
CA LYS A 839 -113.08 -85.70 -61.38
C LYS A 839 -113.55 -84.46 -62.18
N SER A 840 -113.76 -84.51 -63.50
CA SER A 840 -113.54 -83.30 -64.34
C SER A 840 -114.77 -82.57 -64.93
N ALA A 841 -115.92 -82.47 -64.24
CA ALA A 841 -117.17 -81.97 -64.85
C ALA A 841 -118.00 -80.93 -64.03
N HIS A 842 -117.39 -80.17 -63.13
CA HIS A 842 -118.13 -79.31 -62.16
C HIS A 842 -118.29 -77.83 -62.56
N ASP A 843 -117.34 -77.23 -63.29
CA ASP A 843 -117.03 -75.80 -63.11
C ASP A 843 -117.76 -74.77 -64.02
N ALA A 844 -118.88 -75.12 -64.66
CA ALA A 844 -119.50 -74.29 -65.71
C ALA A 844 -120.63 -73.31 -65.26
N ALA A 845 -121.01 -73.26 -63.97
CA ALA A 845 -122.29 -72.66 -63.54
C ALA A 845 -122.25 -71.19 -63.04
N ALA A 846 -121.12 -70.47 -63.14
CA ALA A 846 -120.84 -69.29 -62.31
C ALA A 846 -121.11 -67.87 -62.91
N ALA A 847 -121.77 -67.74 -64.07
CA ALA A 847 -121.70 -66.50 -64.88
C ALA A 847 -122.73 -65.37 -64.57
N ASP A 848 -123.86 -65.65 -63.90
CA ASP A 848 -125.04 -64.73 -63.88
C ASP A 848 -125.09 -63.77 -62.66
N GLN A 849 -124.08 -63.78 -61.79
CA GLN A 849 -124.07 -62.99 -60.53
C GLN A 849 -123.59 -61.52 -60.72
N ALA A 850 -123.02 -61.18 -61.88
CA ALA A 850 -122.12 -60.03 -62.00
C ALA A 850 -122.79 -58.65 -62.17
N GLU A 851 -123.97 -58.57 -62.80
CA GLU A 851 -124.43 -57.29 -63.37
C GLU A 851 -124.98 -56.27 -62.34
N LYS A 852 -125.54 -56.72 -61.21
CA LYS A 852 -126.15 -55.82 -60.21
C LYS A 852 -125.20 -55.30 -59.13
N ALA A 853 -123.92 -55.68 -59.17
CA ALA A 853 -122.88 -55.16 -58.28
C ALA A 853 -122.36 -53.76 -58.70
N ALA A 854 -122.48 -53.38 -59.98
CA ALA A 854 -121.76 -52.22 -60.54
C ALA A 854 -122.25 -50.84 -60.03
N VAL A 855 -123.55 -50.68 -59.72
CA VAL A 855 -124.13 -49.37 -59.39
C VAL A 855 -123.82 -48.92 -57.95
N LEU A 856 -123.58 -49.86 -57.02
CA LEU A 856 -123.15 -49.54 -55.65
C LEU A 856 -121.68 -49.07 -55.60
N ALA A 857 -120.85 -49.52 -56.55
CA ALA A 857 -119.42 -49.19 -56.58
C ALA A 857 -119.16 -47.70 -56.91
N ALA A 858 -119.90 -47.15 -57.88
CA ALA A 858 -119.70 -45.77 -58.35
C ALA A 858 -120.00 -44.70 -57.27
N ALA A 859 -121.01 -44.92 -56.42
CA ALA A 859 -121.34 -44.00 -55.33
C ALA A 859 -120.28 -44.00 -54.21
N LYS A 860 -119.61 -45.14 -53.99
CA LYS A 860 -118.57 -45.28 -52.97
C LYS A 860 -117.26 -44.57 -53.38
N GLN A 861 -116.87 -44.73 -54.64
CA GLN A 861 -115.63 -44.18 -55.22
C GLN A 861 -115.50 -42.64 -55.07
N LYS A 862 -116.61 -41.90 -55.12
CA LYS A 862 -116.59 -40.43 -55.06
C LYS A 862 -116.36 -39.86 -53.64
N ALA A 863 -116.75 -40.57 -52.59
CA ALA A 863 -116.50 -40.15 -51.21
C ALA A 863 -115.06 -40.47 -50.77
N ASP A 864 -114.53 -41.63 -51.14
CA ASP A 864 -113.17 -42.07 -50.80
C ASP A 864 -112.09 -41.14 -51.46
N THR A 865 -112.42 -40.53 -52.60
CA THR A 865 -111.51 -39.62 -53.33
C THR A 865 -111.35 -38.25 -52.63
N THR A 866 -112.41 -37.68 -52.06
CA THR A 866 -112.34 -36.37 -51.36
C THR A 866 -111.74 -36.45 -49.96
N ALA A 867 -111.87 -37.59 -49.27
CA ALA A 867 -111.20 -37.83 -48.00
C ALA A 867 -109.66 -37.90 -48.14
N SER A 868 -109.17 -38.43 -49.28
CA SER A 868 -107.73 -38.58 -49.54
C SER A 868 -107.03 -37.23 -49.74
N ALA A 869 -107.64 -36.31 -50.49
CA ALA A 869 -107.06 -34.99 -50.78
C ALA A 869 -106.85 -34.10 -49.54
N LEU A 870 -107.70 -34.24 -48.51
CA LEU A 870 -107.54 -33.54 -47.22
C LEU A 870 -106.32 -34.06 -46.43
N ALA A 871 -106.08 -35.38 -46.46
CA ALA A 871 -104.93 -35.99 -45.79
C ALA A 871 -103.59 -35.64 -46.47
N ASP A 872 -103.60 -35.39 -47.78
CA ASP A 872 -102.41 -34.93 -48.52
C ASP A 872 -102.07 -33.46 -48.23
N ALA A 873 -103.08 -32.60 -48.13
CA ALA A 873 -102.89 -31.20 -47.73
C ALA A 873 -102.34 -31.06 -46.29
N GLN A 874 -102.76 -31.90 -45.36
CA GLN A 874 -102.20 -31.91 -43.99
C GLN A 874 -100.73 -32.35 -44.00
N ARG A 875 -100.39 -33.41 -44.74
CA ARG A 875 -99.00 -33.89 -44.87
C ARG A 875 -98.04 -32.85 -45.44
N ALA A 876 -98.51 -31.99 -46.35
CA ALA A 876 -97.70 -30.89 -46.90
C ALA A 876 -97.35 -29.81 -45.85
N VAL A 877 -98.26 -29.51 -44.91
CA VAL A 877 -98.00 -28.57 -43.80
C VAL A 877 -96.98 -29.15 -42.82
N ASP A 878 -97.10 -30.44 -42.49
CA ASP A 878 -96.22 -31.07 -41.51
C ASP A 878 -94.80 -31.28 -42.07
N ALA A 879 -94.65 -31.55 -43.38
CA ALA A 879 -93.36 -31.52 -44.05
C ALA A 879 -92.70 -30.13 -43.99
N ALA A 880 -93.44 -29.07 -44.35
CA ALA A 880 -92.90 -27.70 -44.34
C ALA A 880 -92.48 -27.20 -42.93
N LYS A 881 -93.08 -27.74 -41.86
CA LYS A 881 -92.64 -27.50 -40.47
C LYS A 881 -91.34 -28.21 -40.12
N ALA A 882 -91.14 -29.43 -40.61
CA ALA A 882 -89.90 -30.17 -40.39
C ALA A 882 -88.72 -29.44 -41.04
N ASP A 883 -88.88 -28.97 -42.29
CA ASP A 883 -87.86 -28.23 -43.03
C ASP A 883 -87.49 -26.90 -42.35
N THR A 884 -88.42 -26.22 -41.67
CA THR A 884 -88.12 -25.00 -40.89
C THR A 884 -87.29 -25.29 -39.65
N GLY A 885 -87.52 -26.43 -38.98
CA GLY A 885 -86.71 -26.88 -37.84
C GLY A 885 -85.27 -27.17 -38.28
N VAL A 886 -85.10 -27.95 -39.35
CA VAL A 886 -83.79 -28.28 -39.92
C VAL A 886 -82.99 -27.02 -40.32
N ALA A 887 -83.65 -26.01 -40.88
CA ALA A 887 -83.00 -24.73 -41.21
C ALA A 887 -82.56 -23.93 -39.95
N ALA A 888 -83.32 -24.01 -38.86
CA ALA A 888 -82.97 -23.36 -37.59
C ALA A 888 -81.78 -24.05 -36.91
N ASP A 889 -81.78 -25.39 -36.87
CA ASP A 889 -80.68 -26.19 -36.32
C ASP A 889 -79.36 -25.96 -37.08
N ARG A 890 -79.42 -25.82 -38.41
CA ARG A 890 -78.25 -25.48 -39.25
C ARG A 890 -77.69 -24.09 -38.95
N LEU A 891 -78.55 -23.09 -38.71
CA LEU A 891 -78.10 -21.76 -38.30
C LEU A 891 -77.40 -21.82 -36.93
N THR A 892 -77.96 -22.55 -35.96
CA THR A 892 -77.33 -22.74 -34.64
C THR A 892 -75.98 -23.43 -34.76
N GLY A 893 -75.87 -24.48 -35.58
CA GLY A 893 -74.58 -25.14 -35.87
C GLY A 893 -73.53 -24.18 -36.43
N SER A 894 -73.85 -23.43 -37.49
CA SER A 894 -72.90 -22.48 -38.08
C SER A 894 -72.52 -21.32 -37.16
N GLN A 895 -73.37 -20.95 -36.19
CA GLN A 895 -73.02 -19.98 -35.15
C GLN A 895 -72.02 -20.56 -34.15
N THR A 896 -72.16 -21.84 -33.77
CA THR A 896 -71.17 -22.55 -32.94
C THR A 896 -69.83 -22.70 -33.66
N ASP A 897 -69.84 -23.09 -34.94
CA ASP A 897 -68.62 -23.21 -35.76
C ASP A 897 -67.82 -21.88 -35.83
N LEU A 898 -68.52 -20.74 -35.81
CA LEU A 898 -67.90 -19.41 -35.78
C LEU A 898 -67.26 -19.09 -34.42
N GLU A 899 -67.93 -19.42 -33.31
CA GLU A 899 -67.36 -19.24 -31.97
C GLU A 899 -66.10 -20.11 -31.76
N ASP A 900 -66.12 -21.36 -32.24
CA ASP A 900 -64.96 -22.26 -32.22
C ASP A 900 -63.81 -21.76 -33.11
N ALA A 901 -64.10 -21.27 -34.32
CA ALA A 901 -63.10 -20.68 -35.21
C ALA A 901 -62.44 -19.42 -34.60
N GLN A 902 -63.22 -18.57 -33.94
CA GLN A 902 -62.73 -17.37 -33.27
C GLN A 902 -61.88 -17.71 -32.04
N SER A 903 -62.32 -18.68 -31.23
CA SER A 903 -61.57 -19.21 -30.09
C SER A 903 -60.19 -19.77 -30.50
N ASN A 904 -60.14 -20.54 -31.59
CA ASN A 904 -58.89 -21.07 -32.13
C ASN A 904 -57.91 -19.97 -32.60
N LEU A 905 -58.42 -18.91 -33.24
CA LEU A 905 -57.59 -17.75 -33.63
C LEU A 905 -57.01 -17.02 -32.41
N ASP A 906 -57.80 -16.81 -31.36
CA ASP A 906 -57.34 -16.14 -30.13
C ASP A 906 -56.27 -16.97 -29.40
N ILE A 907 -56.41 -18.31 -29.38
CA ILE A 907 -55.40 -19.23 -28.82
C ILE A 907 -54.07 -19.12 -29.58
N LEU A 908 -54.09 -19.23 -30.91
CA LEU A 908 -52.87 -19.19 -31.73
C LEU A 908 -52.16 -17.82 -31.63
N THR A 909 -52.93 -16.73 -31.62
CA THR A 909 -52.38 -15.37 -31.50
C THR A 909 -51.78 -15.12 -30.10
N GLY A 910 -52.42 -15.66 -29.06
CA GLY A 910 -51.92 -15.59 -27.68
C GLY A 910 -50.64 -16.41 -27.43
N LEU A 911 -50.45 -17.53 -28.16
CA LEU A 911 -49.22 -18.32 -28.12
C LEU A 911 -48.04 -17.58 -28.78
N ALA A 912 -48.28 -16.97 -29.95
CA ALA A 912 -47.26 -16.19 -30.65
C ALA A 912 -46.75 -14.99 -29.82
N ALA A 913 -47.64 -14.29 -29.10
CA ALA A 913 -47.25 -13.20 -28.20
C ALA A 913 -46.38 -13.66 -27.03
N LYS A 914 -46.70 -14.81 -26.41
CA LYS A 914 -45.91 -15.39 -25.31
C LYS A 914 -44.51 -15.81 -25.73
N LEU A 915 -44.34 -16.32 -26.96
CA LEU A 915 -43.03 -16.63 -27.52
C LEU A 915 -42.15 -15.38 -27.65
N ALA A 916 -42.70 -14.27 -28.14
CA ALA A 916 -41.96 -13.00 -28.26
C ALA A 916 -41.54 -12.43 -26.90
N GLU A 917 -42.42 -12.47 -25.87
CA GLU A 917 -42.01 -12.08 -24.52
C GLU A 917 -40.94 -13.00 -23.92
N ALA A 918 -41.00 -14.31 -24.17
CA ALA A 918 -40.00 -15.25 -23.67
C ALA A 918 -38.63 -15.04 -24.33
N GLN A 919 -38.61 -14.65 -25.62
CA GLN A 919 -37.37 -14.28 -26.32
C GLN A 919 -36.72 -13.02 -25.71
N GLN A 920 -37.52 -12.00 -25.36
CA GLN A 920 -36.97 -10.80 -24.71
C GLN A 920 -36.44 -11.10 -23.30
N ARG A 921 -37.17 -11.91 -22.51
CA ARG A 921 -36.74 -12.29 -21.15
C ARG A 921 -35.43 -13.09 -21.15
N GLU A 922 -35.20 -13.94 -22.15
CA GLU A 922 -33.93 -14.67 -22.29
C GLU A 922 -32.76 -13.72 -22.61
N GLN A 923 -32.93 -12.77 -23.54
CA GLN A 923 -31.90 -11.77 -23.84
C GLN A 923 -31.57 -10.88 -22.63
N ASP A 924 -32.58 -10.43 -21.89
CA ASP A 924 -32.40 -9.60 -20.70
C ASP A 924 -31.67 -10.38 -19.59
N ALA A 925 -31.98 -11.67 -19.41
CA ALA A 925 -31.31 -12.54 -18.45
C ALA A 925 -29.86 -12.87 -18.85
N VAL A 926 -29.59 -13.15 -20.13
CA VAL A 926 -28.22 -13.33 -20.66
C VAL A 926 -27.39 -12.05 -20.47
N LYS A 927 -27.99 -10.86 -20.67
CA LYS A 927 -27.33 -9.59 -20.36
C LYS A 927 -26.99 -9.48 -18.86
N ALA A 928 -27.93 -9.82 -17.98
CA ALA A 928 -27.71 -9.79 -16.53
C ALA A 928 -26.59 -10.74 -16.07
N VAL A 929 -26.45 -11.92 -16.69
CA VAL A 929 -25.33 -12.85 -16.45
C VAL A 929 -24.00 -12.21 -16.84
N ASN A 930 -23.92 -11.54 -17.98
CA ASN A 930 -22.68 -10.86 -18.42
C ASN A 930 -22.32 -9.67 -17.52
N ASP A 931 -23.30 -8.83 -17.16
CA ASP A 931 -23.09 -7.69 -16.27
C ASP A 931 -22.62 -8.14 -14.86
N THR A 932 -23.25 -9.18 -14.29
CA THR A 932 -22.86 -9.73 -12.98
C THR A 932 -21.52 -10.46 -13.01
N LYS A 933 -21.18 -11.16 -14.11
CA LYS A 933 -19.84 -11.75 -14.30
C LYS A 933 -18.74 -10.69 -14.31
N ALA A 934 -18.95 -9.57 -15.01
CA ALA A 934 -17.99 -8.47 -15.04
C ALA A 934 -17.79 -7.83 -13.67
N ALA A 935 -18.87 -7.67 -12.88
CA ALA A 935 -18.78 -7.18 -11.49
C ALA A 935 -18.03 -8.15 -10.57
N LEU A 936 -18.27 -9.47 -10.71
CA LEU A 936 -17.58 -10.52 -9.97
C LEU A 936 -16.08 -10.58 -10.29
N ASP A 937 -15.70 -10.44 -11.56
CA ASP A 937 -14.30 -10.44 -11.98
C ASP A 937 -13.55 -9.22 -11.45
N ALA A 938 -14.20 -8.04 -11.42
CA ALA A 938 -13.66 -6.84 -10.80
C ALA A 938 -13.45 -7.03 -9.28
N ALA A 939 -14.46 -7.51 -8.55
CA ALA A 939 -14.35 -7.74 -7.11
C ALA A 939 -13.28 -8.79 -6.76
N LYS A 940 -13.10 -9.83 -7.59
CA LYS A 940 -12.00 -10.81 -7.45
C LYS A 940 -10.62 -10.18 -7.69
N ALA A 941 -10.50 -9.25 -8.64
CA ALA A 941 -9.26 -8.51 -8.86
C ALA A 941 -8.92 -7.57 -7.67
N ASP A 942 -9.93 -6.87 -7.12
CA ASP A 942 -9.76 -6.00 -5.94
C ASP A 942 -9.36 -6.82 -4.69
N ALA A 943 -9.90 -8.02 -4.52
CA ALA A 943 -9.47 -8.93 -3.45
C ALA A 943 -7.99 -9.36 -3.59
N ILE A 944 -7.51 -9.66 -4.80
CA ILE A 944 -6.09 -10.00 -5.06
C ILE A 944 -5.18 -8.79 -4.82
N ALA A 945 -5.63 -7.59 -5.19
CA ALA A 945 -4.91 -6.35 -4.88
C ALA A 945 -4.82 -6.13 -3.36
N ALA A 946 -5.89 -6.40 -2.61
CA ALA A 946 -5.88 -6.33 -1.15
C ALA A 946 -4.96 -7.38 -0.49
N GLU A 947 -4.87 -8.60 -1.01
CA GLU A 947 -3.90 -9.61 -0.54
C GLU A 947 -2.45 -9.16 -0.75
N SER A 948 -2.19 -8.49 -1.88
CA SER A 948 -0.87 -7.90 -2.18
C SER A 948 -0.54 -6.75 -1.21
N LEU A 949 -1.51 -5.91 -0.86
CA LEU A 949 -1.36 -4.84 0.13
C LEU A 949 -1.11 -5.38 1.55
N VAL A 950 -1.81 -6.44 1.97
CA VAL A 950 -1.53 -7.12 3.24
C VAL A 950 -0.10 -7.65 3.26
N SER A 951 0.31 -8.35 2.20
CA SER A 951 1.67 -8.91 2.08
C SER A 951 2.76 -7.82 2.17
N ALA A 952 2.53 -6.65 1.57
CA ALA A 952 3.43 -5.50 1.65
C ALA A 952 3.45 -4.89 3.07
N ALA A 953 2.30 -4.77 3.73
CA ALA A 953 2.20 -4.26 5.10
C ALA A 953 2.84 -5.21 6.13
N GLU A 954 2.73 -6.53 5.94
CA GLU A 954 3.42 -7.53 6.76
C GLU A 954 4.95 -7.41 6.65
N GLN A 955 5.47 -7.23 5.43
CA GLN A 955 6.90 -6.99 5.22
C GLN A 955 7.36 -5.67 5.84
N ALA A 956 6.59 -4.58 5.68
CA ALA A 956 6.91 -3.28 6.28
C ALA A 956 6.93 -3.37 7.82
N LYS A 957 5.94 -4.05 8.42
CA LYS A 957 5.90 -4.28 9.88
C LYS A 957 7.09 -5.12 10.35
N ALA A 958 7.41 -6.21 9.65
CA ALA A 958 8.55 -7.07 10.00
C ALA A 958 9.89 -6.32 9.89
N GLN A 959 10.05 -5.43 8.91
CA GLN A 959 11.24 -4.58 8.78
C GLN A 959 11.33 -3.53 9.90
N ALA A 960 10.21 -2.89 10.26
CA ALA A 960 10.17 -1.94 11.37
C ALA A 960 10.48 -2.62 12.71
N ASP A 961 9.89 -3.79 12.99
CA ASP A 961 10.17 -4.60 14.17
C ASP A 961 11.62 -5.07 14.21
N ALA A 962 12.19 -5.50 13.08
CA ALA A 962 13.60 -5.89 12.99
C ALA A 962 14.54 -4.71 13.26
N LYS A 963 14.23 -3.51 12.77
CA LYS A 963 15.01 -2.29 13.05
C LYS A 963 14.92 -1.89 14.53
N LEU A 964 13.72 -1.91 15.11
CA LEU A 964 13.50 -1.64 16.53
C LEU A 964 14.18 -2.68 17.43
N SER A 965 14.16 -3.97 17.05
CA SER A 965 14.84 -5.04 17.75
C SER A 965 16.36 -4.87 17.75
N LYS A 966 16.94 -4.46 16.60
CA LYS A 966 18.36 -4.08 16.52
C LYS A 966 18.70 -2.92 17.46
N LEU A 967 17.93 -1.83 17.42
CA LEU A 967 18.13 -0.70 18.32
C LEU A 967 18.04 -1.11 19.81
N ASN A 968 17.01 -1.87 20.19
CA ASN A 968 16.85 -2.38 21.55
C ASN A 968 17.94 -3.38 21.99
N SER A 969 18.72 -3.92 21.06
CA SER A 969 19.85 -4.83 21.36
C SER A 969 21.17 -4.10 21.59
N ILE A 970 21.24 -2.79 21.33
CA ILE A 970 22.43 -1.97 21.61
C ILE A 970 22.55 -1.77 23.12
N ASP A 971 23.64 -2.27 23.72
CA ASP A 971 24.06 -1.80 25.03
C ASP A 971 24.75 -0.44 24.85
N ALA A 972 23.96 0.64 24.94
CA ALA A 972 24.47 1.99 24.74
C ALA A 972 25.57 2.39 25.74
N GLY A 973 25.63 1.75 26.92
CA GLY A 973 26.71 1.96 27.89
C GLY A 973 28.02 1.32 27.42
N ALA A 974 27.95 0.10 26.90
CA ALA A 974 29.10 -0.57 26.27
C ALA A 974 29.53 0.14 24.97
N ALA A 975 28.57 0.58 24.14
CA ALA A 975 28.82 1.24 22.87
C ALA A 975 29.51 2.61 23.03
N ILE A 976 29.13 3.40 24.05
CA ILE A 976 29.85 4.65 24.42
C ILE A 976 31.26 4.36 24.97
N ALA A 977 31.50 3.18 25.53
CA ALA A 977 32.83 2.79 26.01
C ALA A 977 33.75 2.23 24.89
N SER A 978 33.19 1.50 23.92
CA SER A 978 33.90 0.95 22.76
C SER A 978 34.06 1.96 21.60
N GLY A 979 33.13 2.91 21.50
CA GLY A 979 33.00 3.85 20.39
C GLY A 979 32.18 3.33 19.21
N HIS A 980 31.57 2.15 19.33
CA HIS A 980 30.84 1.50 18.23
C HIS A 980 29.93 0.34 18.70
N ASP A 981 28.75 0.19 18.08
CA ASP A 981 27.92 -1.02 18.10
C ASP A 981 27.53 -1.44 16.66
N VAL A 982 27.49 -2.74 16.39
CA VAL A 982 27.17 -3.30 15.05
C VAL A 982 25.70 -3.14 14.64
N ASN A 983 24.81 -2.80 15.58
CA ASN A 983 23.39 -2.57 15.35
C ASN A 983 23.01 -1.09 15.33
N ALA A 984 23.93 -0.20 15.71
CA ALA A 984 23.79 1.25 15.57
C ALA A 984 23.98 1.67 14.10
N ASP A 985 23.35 2.77 13.70
CA ASP A 985 23.59 3.38 12.38
C ASP A 985 24.85 4.28 12.40
N ASP A 986 25.28 4.73 11.22
CA ASP A 986 26.51 5.52 11.08
C ASP A 986 26.47 6.84 11.89
N ALA A 987 25.28 7.43 12.09
CA ALA A 987 25.10 8.65 12.86
C ALA A 987 25.29 8.40 14.35
N LEU A 988 24.67 7.34 14.89
CA LEU A 988 24.81 6.97 16.29
C LEU A 988 26.23 6.44 16.59
N ASN A 989 26.82 5.66 15.68
CA ASN A 989 28.21 5.22 15.79
C ASN A 989 29.21 6.38 15.72
N ALA A 990 28.96 7.43 14.91
CA ALA A 990 29.80 8.63 14.92
C ALA A 990 29.76 9.36 16.28
N LEU A 991 28.61 9.38 16.96
CA LEU A 991 28.50 9.96 18.31
C LEU A 991 29.17 9.08 19.38
N PHE A 992 29.07 7.75 19.29
CA PHE A 992 29.82 6.84 20.16
C PHE A 992 31.34 7.03 19.99
N ALA A 993 31.83 7.12 18.75
CA ALA A 993 33.24 7.40 18.47
C ALA A 993 33.68 8.77 19.01
N ALA A 994 32.86 9.81 18.86
CA ALA A 994 33.13 11.14 19.39
C ALA A 994 33.19 11.16 20.94
N ALA A 995 32.36 10.34 21.61
CA ALA A 995 32.41 10.17 23.07
C ALA A 995 33.73 9.55 23.53
N VAL A 996 34.21 8.50 22.84
CA VAL A 996 35.54 7.91 23.09
C VAL A 996 36.66 8.92 22.83
N GLU A 997 36.63 9.66 21.73
CA GLU A 997 37.65 10.66 21.39
C GLU A 997 37.70 11.82 22.42
N ALA A 998 36.54 12.26 22.90
CA ALA A 998 36.44 13.28 23.94
C ALA A 998 37.00 12.78 25.29
N ARG A 999 36.66 11.56 25.69
CA ARG A 999 37.19 10.91 26.91
C ARG A 999 38.70 10.67 26.82
N ALA A 1000 39.24 10.33 25.65
CA ALA A 1000 40.67 10.10 25.44
C ALA A 1000 41.54 11.34 25.73
N LYS A 1001 40.97 12.56 25.65
CA LYS A 1001 41.65 13.82 25.96
C LYS A 1001 41.79 14.10 27.46
N VAL A 1002 40.98 13.43 28.31
CA VAL A 1002 40.98 13.63 29.76
C VAL A 1002 42.26 13.12 30.43
N ALA A 1003 42.77 11.95 30.04
CA ALA A 1003 43.95 11.37 30.67
C ALA A 1003 45.26 12.15 30.37
N PRO A 1004 45.55 12.60 29.13
CA PRO A 1004 46.66 13.51 28.85
C PRO A 1004 46.54 14.85 29.60
N ALA A 1005 45.35 15.45 29.62
CA ALA A 1005 45.13 16.71 30.36
C ALA A 1005 45.36 16.54 31.87
N LYS A 1006 44.96 15.38 32.44
CA LYS A 1006 45.21 15.04 33.85
C LYS A 1006 46.71 14.82 34.13
N ALA A 1007 47.42 14.14 33.23
CA ALA A 1007 48.87 13.93 33.37
C ALA A 1007 49.64 15.27 33.35
N ILE A 1008 49.26 16.20 32.46
CA ILE A 1008 49.82 17.55 32.41
C ILE A 1008 49.50 18.31 33.71
N LEU A 1009 48.25 18.24 34.19
CA LEU A 1009 47.87 18.85 35.48
C LEU A 1009 48.70 18.28 36.65
N ASP A 1010 48.91 16.97 36.71
CA ASP A 1010 49.69 16.33 37.77
C ASP A 1010 51.18 16.69 37.69
N GLU A 1011 51.73 16.80 36.48
CA GLU A 1011 53.10 17.29 36.25
C GLU A 1011 53.26 18.75 36.73
N LYS A 1012 52.31 19.64 36.41
CA LYS A 1012 52.36 21.05 36.85
C LYS A 1012 52.09 21.20 38.34
N GLN A 1013 51.23 20.36 38.93
CA GLN A 1013 51.05 20.32 40.37
C GLN A 1013 52.33 19.86 41.08
N ALA A 1014 53.02 18.82 40.60
CA ALA A 1014 54.29 18.38 41.16
C ALA A 1014 55.39 19.45 41.06
N ALA A 1015 55.39 20.28 40.01
CA ALA A 1015 56.30 21.42 39.89
C ALA A 1015 56.01 22.52 40.94
N VAL A 1016 54.73 22.81 41.21
CA VAL A 1016 54.33 23.70 42.32
C VAL A 1016 54.75 23.12 43.67
N ASP A 1017 54.43 21.86 43.93
CA ASP A 1017 54.73 21.17 45.19
C ASP A 1017 56.25 21.14 45.49
N GLY A 1018 57.08 20.95 44.45
CA GLY A 1018 58.54 20.98 44.54
C GLY A 1018 59.14 22.35 44.84
N LEU A 1019 58.47 23.44 44.45
CA LEU A 1019 58.89 24.82 44.71
C LEU A 1019 58.30 25.39 46.00
N GLN A 1020 57.15 24.89 46.44
CA GLN A 1020 56.39 25.34 47.62
C GLN A 1020 57.27 25.52 48.86
N SER A 1021 58.05 24.50 49.23
CA SER A 1021 58.89 24.57 50.45
C SER A 1021 60.00 25.61 50.36
N GLY A 1022 60.51 25.91 49.15
CA GLY A 1022 61.52 26.94 48.93
C GLY A 1022 60.90 28.34 49.01
N TYR A 1023 59.76 28.52 48.33
CA TYR A 1023 58.96 29.74 48.39
C TYR A 1023 58.52 30.09 49.81
N ASP A 1024 57.90 29.14 50.53
CA ASP A 1024 57.42 29.34 51.90
C ASP A 1024 58.57 29.68 52.87
N THR A 1025 59.73 29.03 52.71
CA THR A 1025 60.93 29.30 53.54
C THR A 1025 61.50 30.70 53.25
N ALA A 1026 61.59 31.09 51.99
CA ALA A 1026 62.09 32.41 51.60
C ALA A 1026 61.12 33.54 52.02
N LEU A 1027 59.81 33.32 51.87
CA LEU A 1027 58.77 34.23 52.35
C LEU A 1027 58.82 34.40 53.88
N ALA A 1028 58.94 33.30 54.63
CA ALA A 1028 59.07 33.35 56.08
C ALA A 1028 60.37 34.05 56.53
N ALA A 1029 61.48 33.83 55.82
CA ALA A 1029 62.75 34.51 56.08
C ALA A 1029 62.69 36.01 55.79
N TYR A 1030 62.02 36.42 54.71
CA TYR A 1030 61.79 37.83 54.36
C TYR A 1030 60.89 38.53 55.40
N GLU A 1031 59.74 37.96 55.75
CA GLU A 1031 58.86 38.55 56.77
C GLU A 1031 59.51 38.57 58.17
N GLN A 1032 60.37 37.60 58.51
CA GLN A 1032 61.17 37.65 59.74
C GLN A 1032 62.24 38.75 59.69
N ALA A 1033 62.99 38.88 58.59
CA ALA A 1033 64.02 39.92 58.44
C ALA A 1033 63.41 41.33 58.50
N LYS A 1034 62.23 41.51 57.89
CA LYS A 1034 61.40 42.71 57.98
C LYS A 1034 60.91 43.00 59.40
N SER A 1035 60.51 41.97 60.15
CA SER A 1035 60.20 42.09 61.58
C SER A 1035 61.43 42.53 62.40
N ASP A 1036 62.60 41.95 62.12
CA ASP A 1036 63.86 42.27 62.78
C ASP A 1036 64.32 43.71 62.49
N ARG A 1037 64.16 44.21 61.24
CA ARG A 1037 64.40 45.63 60.91
C ARG A 1037 63.48 46.54 61.71
N ILE A 1038 62.17 46.27 61.72
CA ILE A 1038 61.20 47.08 62.47
C ILE A 1038 61.57 47.11 63.97
N ALA A 1039 62.00 45.99 64.53
CA ALA A 1039 62.47 45.92 65.92
C ALA A 1039 63.79 46.65 66.17
N ALA A 1040 64.69 46.74 65.18
CA ALA A 1040 65.92 47.53 65.25
C ALA A 1040 65.63 49.04 65.15
N GLU A 1041 64.75 49.44 64.24
CA GLU A 1041 64.29 50.83 64.06
C GLU A 1041 63.57 51.33 65.31
N GLN A 1042 62.72 50.50 65.93
CA GLN A 1042 62.08 50.83 67.20
C GLN A 1042 63.11 51.06 68.31
N LYS A 1043 64.13 50.20 68.46
CA LYS A 1043 65.19 50.39 69.48
C LYS A 1043 66.02 51.65 69.26
N LEU A 1044 66.30 52.01 68.00
CA LEU A 1044 66.95 53.27 67.67
C LEU A 1044 66.05 54.46 68.03
N SER A 1045 64.76 54.40 67.70
CA SER A 1045 63.78 55.44 68.03
C SER A 1045 63.62 55.61 69.56
N ASP A 1046 63.54 54.50 70.30
CA ASP A 1046 63.45 54.47 71.76
C ASP A 1046 64.70 55.10 72.42
N GLU A 1047 65.91 54.82 71.92
CA GLU A 1047 67.14 55.42 72.44
C GLU A 1047 67.26 56.91 72.05
N ILE A 1048 66.84 57.31 70.84
CA ILE A 1048 66.76 58.74 70.46
C ILE A 1048 65.80 59.47 71.41
N ALA A 1049 64.58 58.96 71.60
CA ALA A 1049 63.61 59.53 72.52
C ALA A 1049 64.12 59.56 73.99
N ARG A 1050 64.87 58.54 74.41
CA ARG A 1050 65.53 58.51 75.73
C ARG A 1050 66.59 59.61 75.86
N GLN A 1051 67.40 59.83 74.82
CA GLN A 1051 68.43 60.86 74.80
C GLN A 1051 67.83 62.28 74.71
N GLU A 1052 66.76 62.47 73.95
CA GLU A 1052 65.99 63.72 73.91
C GLU A 1052 65.36 64.05 75.27
N ALA A 1053 64.82 63.05 75.99
CA ALA A 1053 64.35 63.22 77.35
C ALA A 1053 65.50 63.55 78.33
N GLU A 1054 66.69 62.97 78.13
CA GLU A 1054 67.88 63.22 78.94
C GLU A 1054 68.53 64.59 78.65
N GLU A 1055 68.39 65.12 77.42
CA GLU A 1055 68.68 66.51 77.03
C GLU A 1055 67.66 67.49 77.62
N ALA A 1056 66.36 67.21 77.50
CA ALA A 1056 65.30 68.04 78.07
C ALA A 1056 65.44 68.20 79.61
N ALA A 1057 65.85 67.12 80.29
CA ALA A 1057 66.18 67.16 81.72
C ALA A 1057 67.43 68.04 82.03
N LYS A 1058 68.43 68.08 81.14
CA LYS A 1058 69.59 68.98 81.27
C LYS A 1058 69.22 70.44 80.98
N GLN A 1059 68.35 70.70 80.02
CA GLN A 1059 67.87 72.05 79.71
C GLN A 1059 67.00 72.63 80.83
N GLN A 1060 66.22 71.80 81.55
CA GLN A 1060 65.53 72.23 82.79
C GLN A 1060 66.49 72.56 83.96
N ALA A 1061 67.72 72.04 83.97
CA ALA A 1061 68.71 72.32 85.02
C ALA A 1061 69.48 73.65 84.82
N ALA A 1062 69.31 74.32 83.67
CA ALA A 1062 70.10 75.49 83.25
C ALA A 1062 69.42 76.86 83.47
N TYR A 1063 68.31 76.93 84.23
CA TYR A 1063 67.60 78.19 84.51
C TYR A 1063 67.47 78.48 86.02
N THR A 1064 68.41 79.26 86.57
CA THR A 1064 68.40 79.70 87.99
C THR A 1064 67.52 80.93 88.26
N PRO A 1065 66.71 80.94 89.32
CA PRO A 1065 66.14 82.16 89.89
C PRO A 1065 66.63 82.43 91.33
N LYS A 1066 66.79 83.72 91.69
CA LYS A 1066 67.22 84.17 93.02
C LYS A 1066 66.27 85.24 93.56
N HIS A 1067 65.61 84.96 94.70
CA HIS A 1067 64.80 85.88 95.54
C HIS A 1067 63.47 86.41 94.91
N LEU A 1068 62.38 86.70 95.65
CA LEU A 1068 62.09 86.57 97.09
C LEU A 1068 60.56 86.51 97.35
N ALA A 1069 60.18 85.81 98.43
CA ALA A 1069 58.97 85.89 99.28
C ALA A 1069 57.66 86.58 98.81
N GLY A 1070 56.55 85.85 98.95
CA GLY A 1070 55.18 86.37 99.08
C GLY A 1070 54.22 85.24 99.48
N THR A 1071 53.48 85.37 100.58
CA THR A 1071 52.74 84.26 101.23
C THR A 1071 51.24 84.21 100.92
N ASP A 1072 50.71 82.99 101.09
CA ASP A 1072 49.38 82.62 101.60
C ASP A 1072 48.16 82.35 100.70
N THR A 1073 47.45 81.31 101.14
CA THR A 1073 46.05 80.91 100.88
C THR A 1073 45.60 80.50 99.47
N ALA A 1074 45.48 79.18 99.24
CA ALA A 1074 44.17 78.50 99.12
C ALA A 1074 44.28 76.96 98.97
N GLN A 1075 43.73 76.22 99.93
CA GLN A 1075 43.11 74.89 99.77
C GLN A 1075 41.57 75.10 99.87
N PRO A 1076 40.68 74.15 99.49
CA PRO A 1076 40.91 72.74 99.13
C PRO A 1076 40.23 72.31 97.79
N GLY A 1077 40.26 71.02 97.45
CA GLY A 1077 39.48 70.50 96.31
C GLY A 1077 39.56 68.99 96.09
N SER A 1078 38.86 68.20 96.91
CA SER A 1078 38.56 66.78 96.60
C SER A 1078 37.22 66.66 95.87
N LEU A 1079 37.18 65.97 94.73
CA LEU A 1079 36.02 65.34 94.08
C LEU A 1079 36.58 64.68 92.79
N ALA A 1080 36.02 63.67 92.16
CA ALA A 1080 35.16 62.56 92.53
C ALA A 1080 34.85 61.82 91.22
N GLN A 1081 34.67 60.51 91.35
CA GLN A 1081 34.02 59.61 90.41
C GLN A 1081 32.72 60.17 89.79
N THR A 1082 32.61 60.14 88.44
CA THR A 1082 31.45 59.82 87.56
C THR A 1082 31.90 60.16 86.13
N GLY A 1083 31.70 59.34 85.09
CA GLY A 1083 30.39 58.99 84.50
C GLY A 1083 30.14 59.90 83.27
N ASP A 1084 29.47 59.50 82.20
CA ASP A 1084 28.72 58.26 81.97
C ASP A 1084 28.30 58.15 80.48
N ARG A 1085 28.02 56.92 80.01
CA ARG A 1085 27.11 56.55 78.88
C ARG A 1085 27.32 57.13 77.46
N ALA A 1086 26.94 56.43 76.38
CA ALA A 1086 26.39 55.08 76.20
C ALA A 1086 26.79 54.52 74.81
N GLY A 1087 26.81 53.22 74.56
CA GLY A 1087 26.62 52.07 75.47
C GLY A 1087 26.30 50.78 74.71
N LEU A 1088 26.17 49.67 75.48
CA LEU A 1088 25.27 48.52 75.22
C LEU A 1088 25.58 47.61 73.99
N ILE A 1089 25.55 46.27 74.02
CA ILE A 1089 25.45 45.23 75.07
C ILE A 1089 26.37 44.09 74.61
N GLY A 1090 27.03 43.39 75.54
CA GLY A 1090 27.52 42.03 75.29
C GLY A 1090 26.62 41.03 76.00
N GLU A 1091 26.29 39.90 75.36
CA GLU A 1091 25.76 38.75 76.08
C GLU A 1091 26.28 37.44 75.48
N THR A 1092 26.84 36.60 76.35
CA THR A 1092 27.19 35.21 76.07
C THR A 1092 26.27 34.35 76.91
N PHE A 1093 25.54 33.42 76.32
CA PHE A 1093 25.03 32.27 77.06
C PHE A 1093 24.93 31.02 76.20
N VAL A 1094 24.91 29.87 76.89
CA VAL A 1094 25.20 28.53 76.37
C VAL A 1094 24.07 27.57 76.80
N ILE A 1095 24.04 26.36 76.20
CA ILE A 1095 23.42 25.10 76.68
C ILE A 1095 22.00 24.75 76.16
N GLY A 1096 21.89 23.49 75.70
CA GLY A 1096 20.65 22.75 75.37
C GLY A 1096 20.61 22.39 73.88
N GLY A 1097 21.09 21.24 73.40
CA GLY A 1097 20.66 19.87 73.74
C GLY A 1097 19.43 19.51 72.87
N THR A 1098 19.30 18.40 72.14
CA THR A 1098 19.78 17.00 72.31
C THR A 1098 19.58 16.30 70.93
N VAL A 1099 20.59 15.75 70.25
CA VAL A 1099 21.00 14.32 70.17
C VAL A 1099 19.90 13.29 69.72
N LEU A 1100 20.17 12.62 68.57
CA LEU A 1100 19.73 11.27 68.09
C LEU A 1100 18.20 10.95 68.01
N VAL A 1101 17.65 10.11 67.12
CA VAL A 1101 18.00 8.75 66.64
C VAL A 1101 17.34 8.50 65.24
N ALA A 1102 17.76 7.46 64.52
CA ALA A 1102 17.26 7.03 63.21
C ALA A 1102 16.06 6.05 63.23
N ALA A 1103 15.67 5.61 62.02
CA ALA A 1103 14.90 4.39 61.66
C ALA A 1103 13.36 4.37 61.75
N GLY A 1104 12.72 4.10 60.60
CA GLY A 1104 12.03 2.80 60.46
C GLY A 1104 10.52 2.74 60.10
N VAL A 1105 10.24 2.34 58.85
CA VAL A 1105 9.34 1.20 58.49
C VAL A 1105 7.78 1.34 58.58
N PHE A 1106 7.17 1.33 57.38
CA PHE A 1106 5.92 0.67 56.91
C PHE A 1106 4.48 1.15 57.27
N LEU A 1107 3.64 1.09 56.21
CA LEU A 1107 2.15 1.02 56.14
C LEU A 1107 1.37 2.31 56.55
N ASP A 1108 0.21 2.65 55.95
CA ASP A 1108 -0.72 1.87 55.11
C ASP A 1108 -1.33 2.70 53.94
N ARG A 1109 -2.00 2.03 53.00
CA ARG A 1109 -2.80 2.61 51.90
C ARG A 1109 -4.12 3.21 52.41
N LYS A 1110 -4.70 4.19 51.69
CA LYS A 1110 -5.76 3.98 50.65
C LYS A 1110 -6.80 5.13 50.55
N LYS A 1111 -7.24 5.43 49.31
CA LYS A 1111 -8.45 6.21 48.89
C LYS A 1111 -8.41 7.72 49.23
N ARG A 1112 -9.04 8.62 48.46
CA ARG A 1112 -9.92 8.60 47.24
C ARG A 1112 -9.61 9.93 46.49
N ARG A 1113 -9.48 10.08 45.16
CA ARG A 1113 -10.39 9.83 44.01
C ARG A 1113 -11.81 10.39 44.15
N GLU A 1114 -12.09 11.44 43.38
CA GLU A 1114 -13.32 11.79 42.63
C GLU A 1114 -12.93 13.06 41.80
N GLN A 1115 -12.77 13.03 40.48
CA GLN A 1115 -13.72 12.81 39.35
C GLN A 1115 -14.65 13.99 39.05
N MET A 1116 -14.33 14.75 38.00
CA MET A 1116 -14.97 14.61 36.68
C MET A 1116 -13.90 14.65 35.59
#